data_AF-N9KE32-F1
#
_entry.id   AF-N9KE32-F1
#
_cell.length_a   1.000
_cell.length_b   1.000
_cell.length_c   1.000
_cell.angle_alpha   90.00
_cell.angle_beta   90.00
_cell.angle_gamma   90.00
#
_symmetry.space_group_name_H-M   'P 1'
#
loop_
_entity.id
_entity.type
_entity.pdbx_description
1 polymer ?
#
loop_
_entity_poly.entity_id
_entity_poly.type
_entity_poly.pdbx_seq_one_letter_code
_entity_poly.pdbx_strand_id
1 'polypeptide(L)'
;MKHQFKFNPLATAILTLLCGGSIQSGFAAPADAVSTLDNKQLKATIQKNQDQDSYPGEKFFQQYYVDKSAPEAQLRDNRYLSSSFCQGTWVTPINPETKASNSNTTTSVITADYGHYNPTGDSVLQGNVVIDQEGRTIRADQVTIDSTQTHASAQGRVQLAQSGLLTQSDAINYNLKTQTGDLNNSFYISEQQHAHGHASQIKRQNENLVVLKDASYTACPPEQKPAWKIQAKQIELDQATGRGVTRGTKLYVKDVPVLAVPYFNFPIDDRRTTGLLSPNFGYSNEGGVQLTTPVYLNLAPNYDLTLTPSYMSKRGAKLDAEFRYMTENFGSGHIWGGYLPNDNHYEDKDRSDLHFLHDWKINNQWSTNLEYNYASDKDYFADFNNNPNTRTDLNLRRAWELNYRNGIPGLKAQLKVEDFQTLDQNIKDADKPYARLPQFLLNYVGGNPQGLQYEFNNDTAYFKKSINDGSALESSGTRIYNQFAVRYNYLTPSWFYAIPEISVRSINTFYDQDSKEGRGLSTSDDLEKSVAVPQFSFATGVTFEKEGKYLQSISPRAFYAYSPYKKQDDYPNFDSTTASINYDQLFNPYRFYGHDRLDDNNFLSLGVTYSLLDTEGLERIKASIGQSYYFSDRRVTLNQQPDEFDTQRRTGPIVSVSSQLNQNFTIAANSAWMSNGDNAQRDFQAYYAGEKGNLYNVGYFYRNNIPDRQSSYDQAVASFIQPIKDNWRIMGHAQYDLDNSLMREYLLGVNYESCCWAISVYGRSYYNDLDDPNSPDVHRKRAVMAEVTLKGLGALNNKLASLLENRVLGFNKINQSWTQR
;
A
#
# COMPACT_ATOMS: atom_id res chain seq x y z
N MET A 1 -6.80 -54.77 -28.18
CA MET A 1 -8.12 -54.13 -28.22
C MET A 1 -8.31 -53.40 -26.90
N LYS A 2 -8.44 -52.06 -26.90
CA LYS A 2 -8.73 -51.29 -25.68
C LYS A 2 -10.25 -51.36 -25.46
N HIS A 3 -10.70 -51.99 -24.39
CA HIS A 3 -12.11 -52.01 -24.03
C HIS A 3 -12.46 -50.73 -23.26
N GLN A 4 -13.37 -49.91 -23.80
CA GLN A 4 -13.98 -48.79 -23.08
C GLN A 4 -15.26 -49.29 -22.41
N PHE A 5 -15.31 -49.25 -21.09
CA PHE A 5 -16.51 -49.56 -20.31
C PHE A 5 -17.16 -48.24 -19.86
N LYS A 6 -18.43 -48.01 -20.22
CA LYS A 6 -19.26 -46.93 -19.66
C LYS A 6 -20.10 -47.49 -18.52
N PHE A 7 -19.89 -47.02 -17.29
CA PHE A 7 -20.68 -47.41 -16.12
C PHE A 7 -21.76 -46.34 -15.78
N ASN A 8 -22.92 -46.80 -15.30
CA ASN A 8 -24.06 -46.00 -14.77
C ASN A 8 -23.74 -45.54 -13.31
N PRO A 9 -24.48 -44.62 -12.64
CA PRO A 9 -23.95 -43.58 -11.75
C PRO A 9 -23.58 -44.06 -10.33
N LEU A 10 -23.43 -45.37 -10.11
CA LEU A 10 -23.01 -45.97 -8.84
C LEU A 10 -21.48 -46.21 -8.78
N ALA A 11 -20.78 -46.16 -9.92
CA ALA A 11 -19.34 -46.41 -9.99
C ALA A 11 -18.45 -45.16 -9.77
N THR A 12 -19.05 -43.99 -9.53
CA THR A 12 -18.35 -42.69 -9.57
C THR A 12 -17.73 -42.27 -8.24
N ALA A 13 -17.84 -43.09 -7.20
CA ALA A 13 -17.54 -42.59 -5.88
C ALA A 13 -16.06 -42.71 -5.46
N ILE A 14 -15.18 -43.42 -6.17
CA ILE A 14 -13.74 -43.58 -5.82
C ILE A 14 -12.98 -42.24 -5.81
N LEU A 15 -13.55 -41.17 -6.37
CA LEU A 15 -12.81 -40.01 -6.88
C LEU A 15 -12.95 -38.69 -6.13
N THR A 16 -13.44 -38.68 -4.89
CA THR A 16 -13.43 -37.45 -4.09
C THR A 16 -12.54 -37.64 -2.86
N LEU A 17 -11.26 -37.29 -3.00
CA LEU A 17 -10.33 -37.32 -1.87
C LEU A 17 -9.72 -35.97 -1.52
N LEU A 18 -9.84 -34.92 -2.36
CA LEU A 18 -9.14 -33.66 -2.09
C LEU A 18 -9.85 -32.30 -2.25
N CYS A 19 -10.85 -32.01 -3.11
CA CYS A 19 -11.38 -30.62 -3.20
C CYS A 19 -12.80 -30.45 -3.78
N GLY A 20 -13.53 -29.43 -3.30
CA GLY A 20 -14.75 -28.84 -3.87
C GLY A 20 -14.67 -27.31 -4.06
N GLY A 21 -15.47 -26.76 -5.00
CA GLY A 21 -15.70 -25.30 -5.21
C GLY A 21 -15.09 -24.70 -6.50
N SER A 22 -15.81 -23.81 -7.21
CA SER A 22 -15.52 -23.39 -8.60
C SER A 22 -16.02 -21.95 -8.97
N ILE A 23 -15.36 -21.19 -9.89
CA ILE A 23 -15.89 -19.94 -10.54
C ILE A 23 -15.62 -19.87 -12.08
N GLN A 24 -16.63 -19.47 -12.89
CA GLN A 24 -16.80 -19.68 -14.36
C GLN A 24 -16.02 -18.74 -15.32
N SER A 25 -15.58 -19.25 -16.49
CA SER A 25 -15.87 -18.77 -17.87
C SER A 25 -14.99 -19.53 -18.89
N GLY A 26 -15.47 -19.71 -20.13
CA GLY A 26 -14.93 -20.70 -21.08
C GLY A 26 -14.23 -20.13 -22.32
N PHE A 27 -13.54 -21.00 -23.06
CA PHE A 27 -13.59 -21.25 -24.53
C PHE A 27 -12.50 -22.28 -24.88
N ALA A 28 -12.76 -23.15 -25.86
CA ALA A 28 -11.91 -24.28 -26.24
C ALA A 28 -11.25 -24.09 -27.62
N ALA A 29 -10.05 -24.65 -27.82
CA ALA A 29 -9.48 -24.98 -29.13
C ALA A 29 -8.42 -26.13 -29.01
N PRO A 30 -8.15 -26.90 -30.08
CA PRO A 30 -7.72 -28.30 -30.00
C PRO A 30 -6.21 -28.55 -30.12
N ALA A 31 -5.82 -29.75 -29.72
CA ALA A 31 -4.46 -30.29 -29.77
C ALA A 31 -4.16 -31.03 -31.08
N ASP A 32 -2.90 -30.96 -31.53
CA ASP A 32 -2.24 -32.07 -32.23
C ASP A 32 -0.71 -31.88 -32.24
N ALA A 33 0.01 -32.93 -31.81
CA ALA A 33 1.23 -33.45 -32.43
C ALA A 33 1.85 -34.57 -31.56
N VAL A 34 1.93 -35.78 -32.10
CA VAL A 34 2.61 -36.94 -31.50
C VAL A 34 4.06 -36.96 -31.98
N SER A 35 5.01 -37.00 -31.05
CA SER A 35 6.45 -37.21 -31.32
C SER A 35 6.88 -38.62 -30.92
N THR A 36 7.61 -39.28 -31.81
CA THR A 36 8.15 -40.64 -31.69
C THR A 36 9.55 -40.61 -31.04
N LEU A 37 9.70 -41.18 -29.86
CA LEU A 37 11.00 -41.39 -29.19
C LEU A 37 11.21 -42.87 -28.83
N ASP A 38 12.43 -43.35 -29.05
CA ASP A 38 12.84 -44.75 -28.93
C ASP A 38 12.88 -45.22 -27.46
N ASN A 39 11.90 -46.06 -27.11
CA ASN A 39 11.65 -46.59 -25.77
C ASN A 39 12.80 -47.45 -25.19
N LYS A 40 13.77 -47.90 -25.99
CA LYS A 40 14.86 -48.76 -25.51
C LYS A 40 15.96 -47.98 -24.79
N GLN A 41 16.32 -46.79 -25.28
CA GLN A 41 17.32 -45.95 -24.62
C GLN A 41 16.78 -45.31 -23.32
N LEU A 42 15.47 -45.05 -23.28
CA LEU A 42 14.79 -44.57 -22.07
C LEU A 42 14.84 -45.61 -20.95
N LYS A 43 14.55 -46.90 -21.26
CA LYS A 43 14.61 -47.99 -20.28
C LYS A 43 16.01 -48.20 -19.69
N ALA A 44 17.06 -48.11 -20.51
CA ALA A 44 18.43 -48.28 -20.03
C ALA A 44 18.89 -47.13 -19.10
N THR A 45 18.38 -45.92 -19.33
CA THR A 45 18.65 -44.75 -18.48
C THR A 45 17.85 -44.80 -17.18
N ILE A 46 16.59 -45.26 -17.23
CA ILE A 46 15.72 -45.45 -16.05
C ILE A 46 16.31 -46.50 -15.10
N GLN A 47 16.84 -47.60 -15.63
CA GLN A 47 17.32 -48.73 -14.82
C GLN A 47 18.64 -48.43 -14.09
N LYS A 48 19.47 -47.52 -14.63
CA LYS A 48 20.72 -47.09 -13.98
C LYS A 48 20.50 -46.08 -12.83
N ASN A 49 19.32 -45.44 -12.77
CA ASN A 49 18.92 -44.48 -11.74
C ASN A 49 18.05 -45.11 -10.62
N GLN A 50 17.82 -46.43 -10.63
CA GLN A 50 16.91 -47.08 -9.69
C GLN A 50 17.45 -47.19 -8.25
N ASP A 51 18.76 -47.16 -8.03
CA ASP A 51 19.37 -47.52 -6.73
C ASP A 51 19.86 -46.36 -5.84
N GLN A 52 19.50 -45.09 -6.11
CA GLN A 52 19.85 -43.97 -5.21
C GLN A 52 18.69 -42.98 -5.06
N ASP A 53 17.69 -43.32 -4.24
CA ASP A 53 16.82 -42.29 -3.65
C ASP A 53 17.58 -41.67 -2.48
N SER A 54 17.88 -40.37 -2.58
CA SER A 54 18.61 -39.66 -1.54
C SER A 54 17.71 -39.06 -0.46
N TYR A 55 16.39 -38.98 -0.72
CA TYR A 55 15.34 -38.73 0.27
C TYR A 55 13.95 -39.29 -0.17
N PRO A 56 13.01 -39.55 0.77
CA PRO A 56 11.71 -40.12 0.45
C PRO A 56 10.90 -39.26 -0.54
N GLY A 57 10.46 -39.87 -1.65
CA GLY A 57 9.62 -39.21 -2.66
C GLY A 57 10.38 -38.36 -3.68
N GLU A 58 11.71 -38.32 -3.65
CA GLU A 58 12.54 -37.53 -4.57
C GLU A 58 12.18 -37.76 -6.04
N LYS A 59 12.17 -39.03 -6.48
CA LYS A 59 11.79 -39.41 -7.85
C LYS A 59 10.41 -38.92 -8.25
N PHE A 60 9.46 -38.97 -7.31
CA PHE A 60 8.10 -38.47 -7.53
C PHE A 60 8.10 -36.96 -7.73
N PHE A 61 8.73 -36.20 -6.84
CA PHE A 61 8.75 -34.75 -6.94
C PHE A 61 9.49 -34.26 -8.18
N GLN A 62 10.64 -34.86 -8.52
CA GLN A 62 11.42 -34.49 -9.71
C GLN A 62 10.66 -34.72 -11.02
N GLN A 63 9.71 -35.66 -11.06
CA GLN A 63 8.88 -35.89 -12.24
C GLN A 63 7.97 -34.70 -12.57
N TYR A 64 7.58 -33.90 -11.57
CA TYR A 64 6.61 -32.82 -11.71
C TYR A 64 7.18 -31.43 -11.40
N TYR A 65 8.47 -31.35 -11.08
CA TYR A 65 9.19 -30.09 -10.92
C TYR A 65 10.03 -29.84 -12.17
N VAL A 66 9.47 -29.04 -13.09
CA VAL A 66 10.04 -28.82 -14.42
C VAL A 66 10.68 -27.44 -14.51
N ASP A 67 11.59 -27.27 -15.46
CA ASP A 67 12.13 -25.94 -15.79
C ASP A 67 11.01 -25.02 -16.29
N LYS A 68 11.05 -23.75 -15.91
CA LYS A 68 10.01 -22.78 -16.32
C LYS A 68 9.96 -22.55 -17.83
N SER A 69 11.05 -22.79 -18.54
CA SER A 69 11.11 -22.70 -20.00
C SER A 69 10.48 -23.90 -20.70
N ALA A 70 10.13 -24.97 -19.97
CA ALA A 70 9.47 -26.13 -20.54
C ALA A 70 8.11 -25.76 -21.16
N PRO A 71 7.74 -26.31 -22.33
CA PRO A 71 6.47 -26.00 -23.00
C PRO A 71 5.25 -26.17 -22.10
N GLU A 72 5.24 -27.24 -21.29
CA GLU A 72 4.20 -27.54 -20.32
C GLU A 72 4.06 -26.48 -19.22
N ALA A 73 5.15 -25.83 -18.82
CA ALA A 73 5.12 -24.72 -17.85
C ALA A 73 4.66 -23.41 -18.49
N GLN A 74 5.02 -23.16 -19.76
CA GLN A 74 4.61 -21.96 -20.51
C GLN A 74 3.12 -21.94 -20.88
N LEU A 75 2.48 -23.11 -20.89
CA LEU A 75 1.03 -23.25 -21.09
C LEU A 75 0.21 -22.99 -19.81
N ARG A 76 0.87 -22.88 -18.64
CA ARG A 76 0.23 -22.50 -17.38
C ARG A 76 0.14 -20.99 -17.26
N ASP A 77 -0.84 -20.52 -16.49
CA ASP A 77 -0.91 -19.10 -16.14
C ASP A 77 0.32 -18.71 -15.31
N ASN A 78 1.01 -17.66 -15.76
CA ASN A 78 2.23 -17.13 -15.16
C ASN A 78 2.04 -16.66 -13.70
N ARG A 79 0.80 -16.41 -13.25
CA ARG A 79 0.48 -16.13 -11.84
C ARG A 79 0.77 -17.30 -10.91
N TYR A 80 0.81 -18.53 -11.43
CA TYR A 80 1.15 -19.74 -10.68
C TYR A 80 2.55 -20.25 -11.02
N LEU A 81 3.40 -19.42 -11.63
CA LEU A 81 4.82 -19.74 -11.74
C LEU A 81 5.52 -19.30 -10.46
N SER A 82 6.32 -20.20 -9.89
CA SER A 82 7.15 -19.91 -8.73
C SER A 82 8.00 -18.64 -8.94
N SER A 83 8.37 -17.95 -7.85
CA SER A 83 9.26 -16.77 -7.82
C SER A 83 10.35 -16.80 -8.91
N SER A 84 10.69 -15.68 -9.58
CA SER A 84 11.74 -15.67 -10.64
C SER A 84 13.05 -16.31 -10.25
N PHE A 85 13.33 -16.35 -8.95
CA PHE A 85 14.54 -16.91 -8.38
C PHE A 85 14.53 -18.45 -8.27
N CYS A 86 13.39 -19.09 -8.54
CA CYS A 86 13.28 -20.55 -8.65
C CYS A 86 13.65 -20.99 -10.07
N GLN A 87 14.53 -22.00 -10.17
CA GLN A 87 14.89 -22.63 -11.45
C GLN A 87 13.71 -23.38 -12.08
N GLY A 88 12.92 -24.08 -11.26
CA GLY A 88 11.77 -24.84 -11.70
C GLY A 88 10.44 -24.37 -11.12
N THR A 89 9.37 -24.98 -11.62
CA THR A 89 8.01 -24.80 -11.16
C THR A 89 7.30 -26.15 -11.11
N TRP A 90 6.26 -26.24 -10.27
CA TRP A 90 5.43 -27.43 -10.24
C TRP A 90 4.49 -27.43 -11.45
N VAL A 91 4.40 -28.56 -12.14
CA VAL A 91 3.40 -28.79 -13.19
C VAL A 91 2.75 -30.14 -12.91
N THR A 92 1.54 -30.10 -12.39
CA THR A 92 0.74 -31.31 -12.14
C THR A 92 -0.05 -31.72 -13.38
N PRO A 93 -0.58 -32.95 -13.47
CA PRO A 93 -1.34 -33.40 -14.65
C PRO A 93 -2.59 -32.58 -14.96
N ILE A 94 -3.19 -31.90 -13.97
CA ILE A 94 -4.44 -31.16 -14.11
C ILE A 94 -4.20 -29.72 -13.69
N ASN A 95 -4.55 -28.76 -14.56
CA ASN A 95 -4.35 -27.34 -14.29
C ASN A 95 -5.05 -26.93 -12.98
N PRO A 96 -4.42 -26.12 -12.11
CA PRO A 96 -5.09 -25.45 -11.00
C PRO A 96 -6.45 -24.84 -11.36
N GLU A 97 -6.56 -24.26 -12.56
CA GLU A 97 -7.79 -23.61 -13.04
C GLU A 97 -8.85 -24.60 -13.56
N THR A 98 -8.47 -25.86 -13.80
CA THR A 98 -9.44 -26.87 -14.25
C THR A 98 -10.37 -27.23 -13.10
N LYS A 99 -11.65 -26.91 -13.29
CA LYS A 99 -12.71 -27.29 -12.37
C LYS A 99 -13.00 -28.78 -12.49
N ALA A 100 -12.98 -29.46 -11.36
CA ALA A 100 -13.54 -30.79 -11.28
C ALA A 100 -15.08 -30.71 -11.28
N SER A 101 -15.72 -31.45 -12.18
CA SER A 101 -17.17 -31.54 -12.20
C SER A 101 -17.71 -32.30 -10.98
N ASN A 102 -19.00 -32.09 -10.68
CA ASN A 102 -19.64 -32.78 -9.56
C ASN A 102 -19.60 -34.29 -9.80
N SER A 103 -19.04 -35.02 -8.83
CA SER A 103 -18.85 -36.47 -8.92
C SER A 103 -20.16 -37.23 -9.08
N ASN A 104 -21.28 -36.69 -8.59
CA ASN A 104 -22.57 -37.38 -8.66
C ASN A 104 -23.25 -37.25 -10.03
N THR A 105 -22.82 -36.31 -10.88
CA THR A 105 -23.51 -35.97 -12.13
C THR A 105 -22.65 -36.18 -13.38
N THR A 106 -21.42 -36.70 -13.23
CA THR A 106 -20.49 -36.89 -14.34
C THR A 106 -20.05 -38.33 -14.48
N THR A 107 -19.93 -38.80 -15.72
CA THR A 107 -19.50 -40.17 -16.02
C THR A 107 -17.98 -40.27 -15.89
N SER A 108 -17.49 -41.34 -15.24
CA SER A 108 -16.08 -41.70 -15.25
C SER A 108 -15.77 -42.66 -16.40
N VAL A 109 -14.62 -42.47 -17.05
CA VAL A 109 -14.06 -43.38 -18.03
C VAL A 109 -13.00 -44.22 -17.34
N ILE A 110 -13.19 -45.54 -17.32
CA ILE A 110 -12.24 -46.48 -16.72
C ILE A 110 -11.53 -47.24 -17.82
N THR A 111 -10.21 -47.29 -17.76
CA THR A 111 -9.36 -48.11 -18.64
C THR A 111 -8.40 -48.95 -17.81
N ALA A 112 -8.18 -50.19 -18.20
CA ALA A 112 -7.25 -51.14 -17.58
C ALA A 112 -6.84 -52.20 -18.61
N ASP A 113 -5.73 -52.89 -18.36
CA ASP A 113 -5.27 -54.01 -19.20
C ASP A 113 -6.17 -55.24 -19.02
N TYR A 114 -6.67 -55.46 -17.81
CA TYR A 114 -7.63 -56.51 -17.44
C TYR A 114 -8.76 -55.95 -16.57
N GLY A 115 -9.98 -56.41 -16.81
CA GLY A 115 -11.14 -56.05 -16.00
C GLY A 115 -12.10 -57.22 -15.85
N HIS A 116 -12.41 -57.56 -14.59
CA HIS A 116 -13.38 -58.57 -14.22
C HIS A 116 -14.49 -57.89 -13.40
N TYR A 117 -15.68 -57.79 -13.99
CA TYR A 117 -16.86 -57.28 -13.30
C TYR A 117 -17.65 -58.45 -12.72
N ASN A 118 -17.88 -58.41 -11.41
CA ASN A 118 -18.68 -59.38 -10.69
C ASN A 118 -19.74 -58.64 -9.86
N PRO A 119 -21.04 -58.76 -10.17
CA PRO A 119 -22.09 -58.09 -9.42
C PRO A 119 -22.44 -58.76 -8.08
N THR A 120 -22.01 -60.00 -7.85
CA THR A 120 -22.28 -60.78 -6.63
C THR A 120 -21.01 -61.11 -5.83
N GLY A 121 -19.85 -60.64 -6.30
CA GLY A 121 -18.54 -60.83 -5.69
C GLY A 121 -17.64 -59.64 -6.00
N ASP A 122 -16.34 -59.75 -5.74
CA ASP A 122 -15.44 -58.62 -5.95
C ASP A 122 -15.19 -58.37 -7.45
N SER A 123 -15.22 -57.10 -7.84
CA SER A 123 -14.85 -56.63 -9.18
C SER A 123 -13.40 -56.15 -9.16
N VAL A 124 -12.58 -56.60 -10.11
CA VAL A 124 -11.13 -56.33 -10.14
C VAL A 124 -10.72 -55.71 -11.47
N LEU A 125 -9.99 -54.62 -11.42
CA LEU A 125 -9.30 -53.98 -12.53
C LEU A 125 -7.79 -54.11 -12.29
N GLN A 126 -7.02 -54.55 -13.27
CA GLN A 126 -5.60 -54.80 -13.11
C GLN A 126 -4.80 -54.39 -14.34
N GLY A 127 -3.62 -53.83 -14.10
CA GLY A 127 -2.69 -53.36 -15.13
C GLY A 127 -3.09 -51.98 -15.65
N ASN A 128 -2.24 -50.98 -15.40
CA ASN A 128 -2.39 -49.59 -15.86
C ASN A 128 -3.82 -49.06 -15.70
N VAL A 129 -4.42 -49.24 -14.53
CA VAL A 129 -5.77 -48.77 -14.26
C VAL A 129 -5.75 -47.25 -14.26
N VAL A 130 -6.53 -46.64 -15.15
CA VAL A 130 -6.75 -45.19 -15.19
C VAL A 130 -8.25 -44.94 -15.13
N ILE A 131 -8.66 -44.18 -14.11
CA ILE A 131 -10.02 -43.69 -13.96
C ILE A 131 -9.99 -42.19 -14.21
N ASP A 132 -10.63 -41.77 -15.29
CA ASP A 132 -10.63 -40.40 -15.75
C ASP A 132 -12.04 -39.80 -15.64
N GLN A 133 -12.11 -38.61 -15.07
CA GLN A 133 -13.34 -37.84 -14.90
C GLN A 133 -13.00 -36.37 -15.19
N GLU A 134 -13.97 -35.58 -15.65
CA GLU A 134 -13.71 -34.17 -15.98
C GLU A 134 -13.08 -33.41 -14.80
N GLY A 135 -11.80 -33.03 -14.97
CA GLY A 135 -10.98 -32.34 -13.96
C GLY A 135 -10.42 -33.22 -12.83
N ARG A 136 -10.50 -34.56 -12.91
CA ARG A 136 -9.93 -35.51 -11.94
C ARG A 136 -9.38 -36.77 -12.62
N THR A 137 -8.26 -37.28 -12.14
CA THR A 137 -7.75 -38.56 -12.62
C THR A 137 -7.18 -39.40 -11.47
N ILE A 138 -7.41 -40.71 -11.53
CA ILE A 138 -6.79 -41.70 -10.65
C ILE A 138 -6.05 -42.72 -11.49
N ARG A 139 -4.84 -43.09 -11.06
CA ARG A 139 -4.04 -44.16 -11.67
C ARG A 139 -3.62 -45.15 -10.61
N ALA A 140 -3.66 -46.45 -10.89
CA ALA A 140 -3.22 -47.50 -9.99
C ALA A 140 -2.79 -48.76 -10.77
N ASP A 141 -1.99 -49.64 -10.16
CA ASP A 141 -1.66 -50.93 -10.76
C ASP A 141 -2.84 -51.92 -10.64
N GLN A 142 -3.62 -51.84 -9.56
CA GLN A 142 -4.85 -52.64 -9.36
C GLN A 142 -5.92 -51.85 -8.60
N VAL A 143 -7.19 -52.04 -8.97
CA VAL A 143 -8.36 -51.52 -8.23
C VAL A 143 -9.34 -52.68 -8.00
N THR A 144 -9.74 -52.89 -6.75
CA THR A 144 -10.73 -53.89 -6.35
C THR A 144 -11.93 -53.18 -5.73
N ILE A 145 -13.13 -53.46 -6.24
CA ILE A 145 -14.41 -53.03 -5.68
C ILE A 145 -15.05 -54.25 -5.02
N ASP A 146 -15.45 -54.11 -3.76
CA ASP A 146 -16.01 -55.21 -2.99
C ASP A 146 -17.38 -55.66 -3.51
N SER A 147 -17.80 -56.86 -3.12
CA SER A 147 -19.13 -57.42 -3.43
C SER A 147 -20.31 -56.53 -3.04
N THR A 148 -20.13 -55.64 -2.05
CA THR A 148 -21.17 -54.68 -1.62
C THR A 148 -21.22 -53.43 -2.49
N GLN A 149 -20.30 -53.31 -3.46
CA GLN A 149 -20.09 -52.12 -4.29
C GLN A 149 -20.00 -50.82 -3.48
N THR A 150 -19.50 -50.94 -2.24
CA THR A 150 -19.41 -49.83 -1.29
C THR A 150 -17.97 -49.51 -0.95
N HIS A 151 -17.05 -50.49 -0.99
CA HIS A 151 -15.64 -50.26 -0.74
C HIS A 151 -14.83 -50.49 -2.00
N ALA A 152 -13.95 -49.55 -2.29
CA ALA A 152 -12.94 -49.66 -3.31
C ALA A 152 -11.56 -49.59 -2.68
N SER A 153 -10.68 -50.47 -3.09
CA SER A 153 -9.26 -50.44 -2.74
C SER A 153 -8.43 -50.31 -4.01
N ALA A 154 -7.46 -49.40 -3.99
CA ALA A 154 -6.49 -49.25 -5.07
C ALA A 154 -5.10 -49.53 -4.51
N GLN A 155 -4.26 -50.26 -5.25
CA GLN A 155 -2.93 -50.65 -4.83
C GLN A 155 -1.93 -50.50 -5.96
N GLY A 156 -0.68 -50.21 -5.60
CA GLY A 156 0.43 -50.06 -6.53
C GLY A 156 0.47 -48.68 -7.16
N ARG A 157 1.32 -47.81 -6.57
CA ARG A 157 1.62 -46.43 -7.03
C ARG A 157 0.35 -45.64 -7.37
N VAL A 158 -0.58 -45.59 -6.41
CA VAL A 158 -1.85 -44.92 -6.64
C VAL A 158 -1.61 -43.42 -6.75
N GLN A 159 -1.93 -42.84 -7.89
CA GLN A 159 -1.83 -41.41 -8.13
C GLN A 159 -3.22 -40.80 -8.23
N LEU A 160 -3.44 -39.68 -7.53
CA LEU A 160 -4.66 -38.89 -7.61
C LEU A 160 -4.30 -37.46 -7.99
N ALA A 161 -4.87 -36.95 -9.08
CA ALA A 161 -4.69 -35.57 -9.49
C ALA A 161 -6.04 -34.84 -9.66
N GLN A 162 -6.09 -33.59 -9.19
CA GLN A 162 -7.26 -32.71 -9.31
C GLN A 162 -6.84 -31.26 -9.11
N SER A 163 -7.23 -30.35 -10.01
CA SER A 163 -7.12 -28.89 -9.84
C SER A 163 -5.77 -28.43 -9.24
N GLY A 164 -4.65 -28.82 -9.84
CA GLY A 164 -3.32 -28.43 -9.36
C GLY A 164 -2.78 -29.22 -8.16
N LEU A 165 -3.56 -30.13 -7.58
CA LEU A 165 -3.13 -31.07 -6.55
C LEU A 165 -2.76 -32.40 -7.19
N LEU A 166 -1.65 -32.98 -6.75
CA LEU A 166 -1.23 -34.33 -7.12
C LEU A 166 -0.76 -35.07 -5.88
N THR A 167 -1.25 -36.30 -5.68
CA THR A 167 -0.83 -37.18 -4.59
C THR A 167 -0.42 -38.53 -5.13
N GLN A 168 0.64 -39.13 -4.59
CA GLN A 168 1.05 -40.51 -4.85
C GLN A 168 1.13 -41.29 -3.54
N SER A 169 0.51 -42.47 -3.50
CA SER A 169 0.36 -43.29 -2.31
C SER A 169 0.54 -44.78 -2.61
N ASP A 170 0.89 -45.58 -1.60
CA ASP A 170 1.09 -47.02 -1.78
C ASP A 170 -0.24 -47.76 -2.00
N ALA A 171 -1.25 -47.37 -1.21
CA ALA A 171 -2.61 -47.90 -1.28
C ALA A 171 -3.63 -46.83 -0.90
N ILE A 172 -4.84 -46.98 -1.44
CA ILE A 172 -6.02 -46.19 -1.09
C ILE A 172 -7.13 -47.17 -0.69
N ASN A 173 -7.77 -46.91 0.45
CA ASN A 173 -9.05 -47.53 0.79
C ASN A 173 -10.12 -46.46 0.79
N TYR A 174 -11.23 -46.73 0.13
CA TYR A 174 -12.26 -45.72 -0.09
C TYR A 174 -13.66 -46.30 0.04
N ASN A 175 -14.53 -45.60 0.75
CA ASN A 175 -15.94 -45.91 0.85
C ASN A 175 -16.75 -45.02 -0.11
N LEU A 176 -17.32 -45.66 -1.12
CA LEU A 176 -18.11 -45.08 -2.21
C LEU A 176 -19.38 -44.38 -1.71
N LYS A 177 -19.97 -44.87 -0.63
CA LYS A 177 -21.24 -44.33 -0.12
C LYS A 177 -21.02 -43.10 0.75
N THR A 178 -20.03 -43.14 1.64
CA THR A 178 -19.75 -42.04 2.59
C THR A 178 -18.74 -41.03 2.06
N GLN A 179 -18.13 -41.30 0.91
CA GLN A 179 -17.05 -40.52 0.32
C GLN A 179 -15.84 -40.30 1.25
N THR A 180 -15.53 -41.31 2.06
CA THR A 180 -14.42 -41.27 3.02
C THR A 180 -13.35 -42.27 2.61
N GLY A 181 -12.09 -41.96 2.89
CA GLY A 181 -11.00 -42.86 2.55
C GLY A 181 -9.70 -42.52 3.24
N ASP A 182 -8.77 -43.45 3.20
CA ASP A 182 -7.39 -43.30 3.65
C ASP A 182 -6.41 -43.60 2.53
N LEU A 183 -5.42 -42.74 2.40
CA LEU A 183 -4.22 -42.97 1.62
C LEU A 183 -3.08 -43.22 2.59
N ASN A 184 -2.34 -44.30 2.37
CA ASN A 184 -1.19 -44.66 3.21
C ASN A 184 0.11 -44.29 2.50
N ASN A 185 1.06 -43.75 3.26
CA ASN A 185 2.39 -43.30 2.80
C ASN A 185 2.31 -42.41 1.55
N SER A 186 1.83 -41.18 1.74
CA SER A 186 1.43 -40.30 0.64
C SER A 186 2.38 -39.13 0.45
N PHE A 187 2.89 -38.96 -0.76
CA PHE A 187 3.58 -37.75 -1.21
C PHE A 187 2.59 -36.85 -1.94
N TYR A 188 2.63 -35.54 -1.71
CA TYR A 188 1.69 -34.60 -2.32
C TYR A 188 2.38 -33.34 -2.83
N ILE A 189 1.79 -32.75 -3.87
CA ILE A 189 2.19 -31.49 -4.53
C ILE A 189 0.96 -30.61 -4.63
N SER A 190 1.14 -29.32 -4.34
CA SER A 190 0.19 -28.24 -4.62
C SER A 190 0.85 -27.22 -5.53
N GLU A 191 0.44 -27.24 -6.81
CA GLU A 191 0.93 -26.33 -7.83
C GLU A 191 0.60 -24.87 -7.48
N GLN A 192 -0.63 -24.61 -7.03
CA GLN A 192 -1.11 -23.27 -6.67
C GLN A 192 -0.37 -22.65 -5.48
N GLN A 193 -0.04 -23.45 -4.46
CA GLN A 193 0.69 -22.96 -3.28
C GLN A 193 2.22 -23.06 -3.42
N HIS A 194 2.70 -23.58 -4.56
CA HIS A 194 4.11 -23.92 -4.79
C HIS A 194 4.71 -24.79 -3.69
N ALA A 195 3.92 -25.72 -3.16
CA ALA A 195 4.27 -26.49 -1.97
C ALA A 195 4.21 -27.99 -2.22
N HIS A 196 5.00 -28.74 -1.46
CA HIS A 196 4.99 -30.18 -1.49
C HIS A 196 5.25 -30.77 -0.09
N GLY A 197 4.99 -32.06 0.05
CA GLY A 197 5.08 -32.72 1.34
C GLY A 197 4.88 -34.23 1.32
N HIS A 198 5.05 -34.82 2.49
CA HIS A 198 4.82 -36.25 2.75
C HIS A 198 3.98 -36.41 4.00
N ALA A 199 3.08 -37.40 4.03
CA ALA A 199 2.33 -37.80 5.20
C ALA A 199 2.28 -39.33 5.30
N SER A 200 2.41 -39.86 6.53
CA SER A 200 2.31 -41.32 6.76
C SER A 200 0.91 -41.84 6.45
N GLN A 201 -0.11 -41.00 6.65
CA GLN A 201 -1.50 -41.28 6.30
C GLN A 201 -2.25 -39.98 6.00
N ILE A 202 -3.04 -39.95 4.93
CA ILE A 202 -4.00 -38.89 4.63
C ILE A 202 -5.40 -39.50 4.68
N LYS A 203 -6.23 -39.05 5.60
CA LYS A 203 -7.58 -39.59 5.82
C LYS A 203 -8.63 -38.52 5.59
N ARG A 204 -9.52 -38.72 4.62
CA ARG A 204 -10.75 -37.95 4.49
C ARG A 204 -11.82 -38.56 5.38
N GLN A 205 -12.14 -37.88 6.47
CA GLN A 205 -13.12 -38.36 7.46
C GLN A 205 -14.56 -38.08 7.04
N ASN A 206 -14.78 -37.02 6.25
CA ASN A 206 -16.06 -36.66 5.64
C ASN A 206 -15.78 -35.71 4.46
N GLU A 207 -16.84 -35.14 3.87
CA GLU A 207 -16.71 -34.29 2.68
C GLU A 207 -15.78 -33.08 2.88
N ASN A 208 -15.70 -32.55 4.11
CA ASN A 208 -15.00 -31.30 4.43
C ASN A 208 -13.71 -31.48 5.24
N LEU A 209 -13.52 -32.62 5.91
CA LEU A 209 -12.41 -32.83 6.85
C LEU A 209 -11.38 -33.84 6.34
N VAL A 210 -10.16 -33.36 6.13
CA VAL A 210 -8.98 -34.16 5.78
C VAL A 210 -7.98 -34.13 6.94
N VAL A 211 -7.47 -35.29 7.34
CA VAL A 211 -6.52 -35.44 8.44
C VAL A 211 -5.24 -36.10 7.92
N LEU A 212 -4.13 -35.39 7.98
CA LEU A 212 -2.81 -35.90 7.65
C LEU A 212 -2.07 -36.25 8.94
N LYS A 213 -1.45 -37.44 9.00
CA LYS A 213 -0.61 -37.89 10.12
C LYS A 213 0.85 -37.87 9.73
N ASP A 214 1.71 -37.53 10.70
CA ASP A 214 3.16 -37.37 10.55
C ASP A 214 3.52 -36.65 9.24
N ALA A 215 2.87 -35.50 9.05
CA ALA A 215 2.89 -34.77 7.80
C ALA A 215 4.01 -33.73 7.78
N SER A 216 4.59 -33.52 6.59
CA SER A 216 5.61 -32.52 6.33
C SER A 216 5.17 -31.58 5.22
N TYR A 217 5.54 -30.30 5.33
CA TYR A 217 5.19 -29.26 4.36
C TYR A 217 6.39 -28.34 4.11
N THR A 218 6.65 -28.01 2.84
CA THR A 218 7.62 -26.98 2.44
C THR A 218 7.24 -26.37 1.10
N ALA A 219 7.57 -25.10 0.91
CA ALA A 219 7.49 -24.42 -0.39
C ALA A 219 8.86 -24.36 -1.11
N CYS A 220 9.87 -25.06 -0.58
CA CYS A 220 11.18 -25.15 -1.22
C CYS A 220 11.15 -26.08 -2.44
N PRO A 221 12.08 -25.88 -3.40
CA PRO A 221 12.31 -26.84 -4.47
C PRO A 221 12.58 -28.24 -3.90
N PRO A 222 12.30 -29.29 -4.69
CA PRO A 222 12.61 -30.66 -4.30
C PRO A 222 14.13 -30.87 -4.22
N GLU A 223 14.65 -30.80 -3.01
CA GLU A 223 16.06 -31.03 -2.67
C GLU A 223 16.16 -32.00 -1.48
N GLN A 224 17.30 -32.68 -1.35
CA GLN A 224 17.61 -33.57 -0.22
C GLN A 224 17.34 -32.94 1.15
N LYS A 225 17.68 -31.66 1.31
CA LYS A 225 17.55 -30.92 2.56
C LYS A 225 16.93 -29.55 2.27
N PRO A 226 15.59 -29.43 2.28
CA PRO A 226 14.94 -28.15 2.02
C PRO A 226 15.44 -27.11 3.02
N ALA A 227 15.56 -25.85 2.58
CA ALA A 227 16.05 -24.77 3.43
C ALA A 227 15.22 -24.64 4.72
N TRP A 228 13.91 -24.86 4.62
CA TRP A 228 13.02 -25.02 5.74
C TRP A 228 11.94 -26.06 5.44
N LYS A 229 11.43 -26.70 6.49
CA LYS A 229 10.24 -27.56 6.41
C LYS A 229 9.47 -27.52 7.73
N ILE A 230 8.16 -27.67 7.65
CA ILE A 230 7.31 -27.90 8.82
C ILE A 230 7.07 -29.40 8.91
N GLN A 231 7.15 -29.97 10.10
CA GLN A 231 6.66 -31.32 10.40
C GLN A 231 5.66 -31.29 11.54
N ALA A 232 4.52 -31.95 11.38
CA ALA A 232 3.47 -32.02 12.37
C ALA A 232 3.04 -33.48 12.58
N LYS A 233 2.74 -33.86 13.82
CA LYS A 233 2.20 -35.20 14.12
C LYS A 233 0.82 -35.39 13.51
N GLN A 234 0.04 -34.30 13.46
CA GLN A 234 -1.29 -34.30 12.89
C GLN A 234 -1.60 -32.93 12.28
N ILE A 235 -2.17 -32.92 11.09
CA ILE A 235 -2.72 -31.74 10.41
C ILE A 235 -4.18 -32.06 10.06
N GLU A 236 -5.11 -31.27 10.53
CA GLU A 236 -6.54 -31.33 10.18
C GLU A 236 -6.85 -30.16 9.27
N LEU A 237 -7.41 -30.40 8.09
CA LEU A 237 -7.85 -29.39 7.14
C LEU A 237 -9.37 -29.49 7.04
N ASP A 238 -10.07 -28.48 7.54
CA ASP A 238 -11.53 -28.39 7.53
C ASP A 238 -11.98 -27.31 6.55
N GLN A 239 -12.54 -27.75 5.42
CA GLN A 239 -13.05 -26.88 4.36
C GLN A 239 -14.31 -26.13 4.76
N ALA A 240 -15.12 -26.68 5.66
CA ALA A 240 -16.35 -26.02 6.12
C ALA A 240 -15.99 -24.76 6.93
N THR A 241 -15.00 -24.88 7.83
CA THR A 241 -14.54 -23.74 8.65
C THR A 241 -13.43 -22.92 8.00
N GLY A 242 -12.74 -23.44 6.99
CA GLY A 242 -11.59 -22.78 6.35
C GLY A 242 -10.35 -22.80 7.21
N ARG A 243 -10.24 -23.80 8.10
CA ARG A 243 -9.17 -23.90 9.09
C ARG A 243 -8.30 -25.13 8.85
N GLY A 244 -7.00 -24.89 8.96
CA GLY A 244 -5.99 -25.91 9.17
C GLY A 244 -5.56 -25.91 10.63
N VAL A 245 -5.58 -27.05 11.30
CA VAL A 245 -5.11 -27.23 12.68
C VAL A 245 -3.96 -28.21 12.67
N THR A 246 -2.80 -27.80 13.17
CA THR A 246 -1.66 -28.68 13.37
C THR A 246 -1.41 -28.97 14.85
N ARG A 247 -0.98 -30.20 15.17
CA ARG A 247 -0.61 -30.62 16.52
C ARG A 247 0.80 -31.20 16.56
N GLY A 248 1.56 -30.81 17.57
CA GLY A 248 2.95 -31.23 17.76
C GLY A 248 3.86 -30.78 16.61
N THR A 249 3.70 -29.54 16.17
CA THR A 249 4.33 -29.00 14.98
C THR A 249 5.72 -28.46 15.29
N LYS A 250 6.67 -28.72 14.41
CA LYS A 250 8.05 -28.26 14.48
C LYS A 250 8.45 -27.63 13.15
N LEU A 251 8.97 -26.42 13.20
CA LEU A 251 9.67 -25.78 12.08
C LEU A 251 11.14 -26.17 12.15
N TYR A 252 11.63 -26.72 11.05
CA TYR A 252 13.03 -27.03 10.85
C TYR A 252 13.64 -26.04 9.88
N VAL A 253 14.82 -25.52 10.21
CA VAL A 253 15.73 -24.90 9.25
C VAL A 253 16.78 -25.96 8.93
N LYS A 254 16.81 -26.41 7.69
CA LYS A 254 17.49 -27.66 7.30
C LYS A 254 17.03 -28.82 8.20
N ASP A 255 17.93 -29.35 9.04
CA ASP A 255 17.65 -30.46 9.96
C ASP A 255 17.54 -30.02 11.43
N VAL A 256 17.68 -28.71 11.71
CA VAL A 256 17.65 -28.18 13.09
C VAL A 256 16.23 -27.68 13.42
N PRO A 257 15.57 -28.21 14.46
CA PRO A 257 14.29 -27.67 14.91
C PRO A 257 14.50 -26.31 15.58
N VAL A 258 13.95 -25.24 14.99
CA VAL A 258 14.10 -23.87 15.50
C VAL A 258 12.89 -23.37 16.27
N LEU A 259 11.70 -23.91 15.99
CA LEU A 259 10.45 -23.56 16.66
C LEU A 259 9.58 -24.80 16.82
N ALA A 260 9.03 -25.00 18.01
CA ALA A 260 8.07 -26.06 18.30
C ALA A 260 6.79 -25.45 18.88
N VAL A 261 5.65 -25.77 18.28
CA VAL A 261 4.33 -25.30 18.70
C VAL A 261 3.43 -26.51 18.94
N PRO A 262 2.86 -26.69 20.15
CA PRO A 262 2.04 -27.85 20.47
C PRO A 262 0.73 -27.86 19.68
N TYR A 263 0.20 -26.68 19.37
CA TYR A 263 -1.02 -26.46 18.62
C TYR A 263 -0.86 -25.18 17.78
N PHE A 264 -1.17 -25.25 16.49
CA PHE A 264 -1.18 -24.08 15.61
C PHE A 264 -2.34 -24.14 14.63
N ASN A 265 -3.13 -23.07 14.59
CA ASN A 265 -4.35 -22.97 13.79
C ASN A 265 -4.15 -21.89 12.73
N PHE A 266 -4.37 -22.20 11.45
CA PHE A 266 -4.09 -21.32 10.30
C PHE A 266 -5.25 -21.33 9.29
N PRO A 267 -5.46 -20.26 8.50
CA PRO A 267 -6.44 -20.27 7.42
C PRO A 267 -5.96 -21.14 6.24
N ILE A 268 -6.89 -21.84 5.58
CA ILE A 268 -6.62 -22.58 4.32
C ILE A 268 -7.26 -21.91 3.09
N ASP A 269 -7.99 -20.82 3.29
CA ASP A 269 -8.57 -19.96 2.26
C ASP A 269 -8.53 -18.48 2.70
N ASP A 270 -9.07 -17.57 1.88
CA ASP A 270 -8.97 -16.13 2.09
C ASP A 270 -9.91 -15.57 3.19
N ARG A 271 -10.58 -16.45 3.96
CA ARG A 271 -11.41 -15.99 5.09
C ARG A 271 -10.54 -15.37 6.18
N ARG A 272 -11.03 -14.27 6.77
CA ARG A 272 -10.40 -13.65 7.95
C ARG A 272 -10.43 -14.62 9.12
N THR A 273 -9.30 -14.78 9.81
CA THR A 273 -9.18 -15.77 10.89
C THR A 273 -8.27 -15.30 12.01
N THR A 274 -8.65 -15.62 13.26
CA THR A 274 -7.81 -15.38 14.44
C THR A 274 -6.52 -16.19 14.40
N GLY A 275 -5.38 -15.55 14.70
CA GLY A 275 -4.06 -16.17 14.71
C GLY A 275 -2.90 -15.24 15.09
N LEU A 276 -1.73 -15.82 15.29
CA LEU A 276 -0.47 -15.09 15.47
C LEU A 276 0.04 -14.59 14.10
N LEU A 277 0.43 -13.32 14.03
CA LEU A 277 1.16 -12.78 12.89
C LEU A 277 2.67 -12.95 13.11
N SER A 278 3.47 -12.72 12.06
CA SER A 278 4.92 -12.90 12.15
C SER A 278 5.55 -11.97 13.20
N PRO A 279 6.33 -12.52 14.14
CA PRO A 279 7.07 -11.70 15.10
C PRO A 279 8.19 -10.93 14.40
N ASN A 280 8.57 -9.80 15.00
CA ASN A 280 9.69 -8.97 14.55
C ASN A 280 10.75 -8.89 15.65
N PHE A 281 12.02 -8.99 15.24
CA PHE A 281 13.18 -8.87 16.11
C PHE A 281 14.06 -7.72 15.61
N GLY A 282 14.53 -6.88 16.54
CA GLY A 282 15.37 -5.75 16.20
C GLY A 282 16.24 -5.28 17.35
N TYR A 283 17.18 -4.41 17.04
CA TYR A 283 17.97 -3.69 18.02
C TYR A 283 17.96 -2.20 17.71
N SER A 284 17.74 -1.36 18.73
CA SER A 284 18.01 0.07 18.64
C SER A 284 18.85 0.56 19.82
N ASN A 285 19.58 1.66 19.63
CA ASN A 285 20.36 2.26 20.70
C ASN A 285 19.49 2.70 21.89
N GLU A 286 18.26 3.14 21.64
CA GLU A 286 17.30 3.59 22.66
C GLU A 286 16.46 2.46 23.26
N GLY A 287 15.93 1.55 22.44
CA GLY A 287 15.06 0.44 22.89
C GLY A 287 15.83 -0.83 23.29
N GLY A 288 17.11 -0.94 22.92
CA GLY A 288 17.90 -2.15 23.08
C GLY A 288 17.40 -3.29 22.19
N VAL A 289 17.53 -4.54 22.64
CA VAL A 289 16.93 -5.71 21.98
C VAL A 289 15.41 -5.65 22.10
N GLN A 290 14.73 -5.87 20.97
CA GLN A 290 13.28 -5.77 20.86
C GLN A 290 12.65 -7.05 20.28
N LEU A 291 11.49 -7.45 20.81
CA LEU A 291 10.62 -8.50 20.29
C LEU A 291 9.18 -7.99 20.23
N THR A 292 8.58 -8.00 19.05
CA THR A 292 7.17 -7.64 18.81
C THR A 292 6.41 -8.83 18.24
N THR A 293 5.27 -9.20 18.83
CA THR A 293 4.49 -10.39 18.41
C THR A 293 3.01 -10.05 18.23
N PRO A 294 2.54 -9.66 17.03
CA PRO A 294 1.14 -9.30 16.81
C PRO A 294 0.20 -10.51 16.85
N VAL A 295 -0.98 -10.33 17.45
CA VAL A 295 -2.06 -11.33 17.57
C VAL A 295 -3.32 -10.74 16.93
N TYR A 296 -3.74 -11.29 15.80
CA TYR A 296 -4.96 -10.88 15.12
C TYR A 296 -6.16 -11.70 15.62
N LEU A 297 -7.24 -11.03 15.98
CA LEU A 297 -8.49 -11.59 16.49
C LEU A 297 -9.62 -11.20 15.53
N ASN A 298 -10.10 -12.17 14.76
CA ASN A 298 -11.34 -12.03 13.99
C ASN A 298 -12.53 -12.23 14.92
N LEU A 299 -13.10 -11.14 15.44
CA LEU A 299 -14.19 -11.19 16.42
C LEU A 299 -15.55 -11.45 15.74
N ALA A 300 -15.81 -10.77 14.62
CA ALA A 300 -16.97 -10.99 13.76
C ALA A 300 -16.65 -10.59 12.31
N PRO A 301 -17.49 -10.94 11.31
CA PRO A 301 -17.25 -10.58 9.91
C PRO A 301 -17.08 -9.07 9.66
N ASN A 302 -17.62 -8.24 10.56
CA ASN A 302 -17.67 -6.79 10.43
C ASN A 302 -16.81 -6.04 11.46
N TYR A 303 -16.07 -6.72 12.35
CA TYR A 303 -15.08 -6.07 13.22
C TYR A 303 -13.98 -7.04 13.70
N ASP A 304 -12.78 -6.51 13.86
CA ASP A 304 -11.58 -7.24 14.27
C ASP A 304 -10.70 -6.44 15.25
N LEU A 305 -9.81 -7.14 15.94
CA LEU A 305 -8.88 -6.58 16.91
C LEU A 305 -7.49 -7.19 16.71
N THR A 306 -6.45 -6.37 16.61
CA THR A 306 -5.05 -6.82 16.65
C THR A 306 -4.41 -6.34 17.93
N LEU A 307 -3.89 -7.26 18.75
CA LEU A 307 -3.11 -6.94 19.94
C LEU A 307 -1.64 -7.22 19.67
N THR A 308 -0.79 -6.24 19.88
CA THR A 308 0.64 -6.33 19.55
C THR A 308 1.50 -6.10 20.80
N PRO A 309 1.72 -7.14 21.61
CA PRO A 309 2.71 -7.08 22.67
C PRO A 309 4.12 -6.90 22.10
N SER A 310 4.85 -5.95 22.68
CA SER A 310 6.24 -5.66 22.38
C SER A 310 7.06 -5.60 23.66
N TYR A 311 8.27 -6.12 23.63
CA TYR A 311 9.23 -6.02 24.72
C TYR A 311 10.51 -5.35 24.23
N MET A 312 10.98 -4.34 24.95
CA MET A 312 12.19 -3.58 24.67
C MET A 312 13.10 -3.63 25.90
N SER A 313 14.26 -4.25 25.78
CA SER A 313 15.17 -4.48 26.92
C SER A 313 15.59 -3.22 27.70
N LYS A 314 15.59 -2.03 27.07
CA LYS A 314 15.92 -0.76 27.72
C LYS A 314 14.72 0.08 28.15
N ARG A 315 13.51 -0.22 27.69
CA ARG A 315 12.30 0.62 27.92
C ARG A 315 11.16 -0.11 28.65
N GLY A 316 11.05 -1.43 28.51
CA GLY A 316 10.00 -2.23 29.15
C GLY A 316 9.03 -2.90 28.17
N ALA A 317 7.87 -3.29 28.68
CA ALA A 317 6.80 -3.93 27.90
C ALA A 317 5.81 -2.88 27.40
N LYS A 318 5.45 -2.95 26.12
CA LYS A 318 4.46 -2.12 25.45
C LYS A 318 3.35 -3.00 24.90
N LEU A 319 2.12 -2.50 24.92
CA LEU A 319 0.99 -3.13 24.24
C LEU A 319 0.37 -2.14 23.27
N ASP A 320 0.33 -2.50 21.99
CA ASP A 320 -0.49 -1.82 20.99
C ASP A 320 -1.79 -2.58 20.75
N ALA A 321 -2.86 -1.85 20.48
CA ALA A 321 -4.16 -2.38 20.09
C ALA A 321 -4.64 -1.66 18.82
N GLU A 322 -5.14 -2.43 17.86
CA GLU A 322 -5.77 -1.93 16.63
C GLU A 322 -7.16 -2.56 16.50
N PHE A 323 -8.22 -1.77 16.57
CA PHE A 323 -9.61 -2.21 16.45
C PHE A 323 -10.23 -1.60 15.20
N ARG A 324 -10.75 -2.44 14.30
CA ARG A 324 -11.41 -2.00 13.07
C ARG A 324 -12.83 -2.50 13.05
N TYR A 325 -13.75 -1.67 12.60
CA TYR A 325 -15.15 -2.03 12.50
C TYR A 325 -15.81 -1.45 11.25
N MET A 326 -16.84 -2.14 10.79
CA MET A 326 -17.76 -1.72 9.76
C MET A 326 -19.17 -2.04 10.24
N THR A 327 -20.05 -1.05 10.19
CA THR A 327 -21.44 -1.17 10.60
C THR A 327 -22.33 -0.99 9.38
N GLU A 328 -23.52 -1.57 9.41
CA GLU A 328 -24.47 -1.42 8.30
C GLU A 328 -24.97 0.02 8.16
N ASN A 329 -25.24 0.68 9.30
CA ASN A 329 -25.95 1.96 9.32
C ASN A 329 -25.11 3.15 9.80
N PHE A 330 -23.92 2.94 10.37
CA PHE A 330 -23.08 3.99 10.95
C PHE A 330 -21.69 4.04 10.30
N GLY A 331 -21.49 3.43 9.12
CA GLY A 331 -20.20 3.46 8.44
C GLY A 331 -19.12 2.62 9.11
N SER A 332 -17.85 2.97 8.90
CA SER A 332 -16.68 2.23 9.36
C SER A 332 -15.81 3.08 10.28
N GLY A 333 -14.96 2.42 11.07
CA GLY A 333 -13.95 3.12 11.85
C GLY A 333 -12.76 2.26 12.21
N HIS A 334 -11.72 2.95 12.68
CA HIS A 334 -10.42 2.41 13.00
C HIS A 334 -9.91 3.13 14.25
N ILE A 335 -9.72 2.38 15.32
CA ILE A 335 -9.17 2.85 16.60
C ILE A 335 -7.84 2.15 16.79
N TRP A 336 -6.76 2.88 17.00
CA TRP A 336 -5.49 2.26 17.33
C TRP A 336 -4.69 3.10 18.30
N GLY A 337 -3.81 2.45 19.05
CA GLY A 337 -2.95 3.14 20.02
C GLY A 337 -2.11 2.16 20.82
N GLY A 338 -1.08 2.70 21.45
CA GLY A 338 -0.16 1.97 22.30
C GLY A 338 -0.11 2.53 23.71
N TYR A 339 0.27 1.67 24.64
CA TYR A 339 0.57 2.05 26.02
C TYR A 339 1.83 1.31 26.48
N LEU A 340 2.79 2.06 26.97
CA LEU A 340 3.98 1.58 27.65
C LEU A 340 4.02 2.21 29.07
N PRO A 341 3.78 1.41 30.12
CA PRO A 341 3.91 1.88 31.48
C PRO A 341 5.39 1.97 31.89
N ASN A 342 5.72 2.97 32.73
CA ASN A 342 7.04 3.16 33.34
C ASN A 342 8.21 3.02 32.33
N ASP A 343 8.35 3.96 31.39
CA ASP A 343 9.48 3.94 30.45
C ASP A 343 10.80 4.23 31.18
N ASN A 344 11.61 3.18 31.38
CA ASN A 344 12.92 3.25 32.04
C ASN A 344 13.88 4.25 31.36
N HIS A 345 13.65 4.61 30.10
CA HIS A 345 14.46 5.57 29.34
C HIS A 345 13.83 6.98 29.31
N TYR A 346 12.69 7.17 29.97
CA TYR A 346 11.94 8.43 30.00
C TYR A 346 11.39 8.71 31.42
N GLU A 347 12.30 8.70 32.41
CA GLU A 347 12.01 9.05 33.81
C GLU A 347 10.87 8.23 34.45
N ASP A 348 10.71 6.96 34.05
CA ASP A 348 9.65 6.06 34.54
C ASP A 348 8.23 6.62 34.30
N LYS A 349 8.06 7.52 33.31
CA LYS A 349 6.74 8.03 32.93
C LYS A 349 6.02 7.05 32.01
N ASP A 350 4.70 7.04 32.12
CA ASP A 350 3.83 6.33 31.18
C ASP A 350 3.79 7.05 29.83
N ARG A 351 3.80 6.26 28.77
CA ARG A 351 3.75 6.78 27.39
C ARG A 351 2.65 6.10 26.62
N SER A 352 1.86 6.90 25.92
CA SER A 352 0.72 6.44 25.11
C SER A 352 0.45 7.27 23.87
N ASP A 353 -0.24 6.65 22.92
CA ASP A 353 -0.92 7.29 21.81
C ASP A 353 -2.34 6.73 21.67
N LEU A 354 -3.22 7.54 21.06
CA LEU A 354 -4.55 7.12 20.70
C LEU A 354 -4.96 7.81 19.42
N HIS A 355 -5.45 7.01 18.50
CA HIS A 355 -5.99 7.44 17.22
C HIS A 355 -7.37 6.84 17.02
N PHE A 356 -8.26 7.66 16.48
CA PHE A 356 -9.61 7.24 16.12
C PHE A 356 -10.02 7.91 14.82
N LEU A 357 -10.31 7.09 13.82
CA LEU A 357 -10.91 7.49 12.56
C LEU A 357 -12.29 6.86 12.43
N HIS A 358 -13.26 7.63 11.96
CA HIS A 358 -14.59 7.16 11.67
C HIS A 358 -15.15 7.86 10.44
N ASP A 359 -15.63 7.06 9.48
CA ASP A 359 -16.18 7.52 8.22
C ASP A 359 -17.58 6.96 8.05
N TRP A 360 -18.56 7.84 7.91
CA TRP A 360 -19.95 7.44 7.75
C TRP A 360 -20.63 8.21 6.62
N LYS A 361 -20.92 7.50 5.53
CA LYS A 361 -21.82 7.97 4.48
C LYS A 361 -23.27 7.72 4.91
N ILE A 362 -23.89 8.72 5.54
CA ILE A 362 -25.27 8.67 6.04
C ILE A 362 -26.24 8.39 4.89
N ASN A 363 -26.08 9.09 3.77
CA ASN A 363 -26.81 8.84 2.53
C ASN A 363 -26.05 9.44 1.34
N ASN A 364 -26.68 9.56 0.16
CA ASN A 364 -26.03 10.15 -1.02
C ASN A 364 -25.71 11.65 -0.88
N GLN A 365 -26.31 12.33 0.10
CA GLN A 365 -26.18 13.75 0.31
C GLN A 365 -25.30 14.10 1.52
N TRP A 366 -25.43 13.33 2.60
CA TRP A 366 -24.76 13.59 3.87
C TRP A 366 -23.70 12.53 4.17
N SER A 367 -22.54 12.99 4.62
CA SER A 367 -21.53 12.13 5.24
C SER A 367 -20.91 12.82 6.44
N THR A 368 -20.38 12.06 7.38
CA THR A 368 -19.63 12.58 8.52
C THR A 368 -18.31 11.85 8.65
N ASN A 369 -17.31 12.58 9.12
CA ASN A 369 -15.95 12.09 9.33
C ASN A 369 -15.52 12.58 10.71
N LEU A 370 -14.92 11.70 11.51
CA LEU A 370 -14.38 12.02 12.82
C LEU A 370 -12.94 11.52 12.88
N GLU A 371 -12.05 12.39 13.29
CA GLU A 371 -10.63 12.14 13.46
C GLU A 371 -10.23 12.65 14.85
N TYR A 372 -9.62 11.79 15.65
CA TYR A 372 -9.06 12.15 16.94
C TYR A 372 -7.67 11.55 17.05
N ASN A 373 -6.66 12.40 17.22
CA ASN A 373 -5.29 11.99 17.43
C ASN A 373 -4.78 12.55 18.78
N TYR A 374 -4.04 11.71 19.48
CA TYR A 374 -3.40 12.03 20.75
C TYR A 374 -2.07 11.29 20.88
N ALA A 375 -1.07 11.97 21.42
CA ALA A 375 0.15 11.36 21.91
C ALA A 375 0.56 12.01 23.23
N SER A 376 1.22 11.22 24.08
CA SER A 376 1.69 11.64 25.40
C SER A 376 2.84 12.64 25.36
N ASP A 377 3.69 12.58 24.34
CA ASP A 377 4.88 13.43 24.20
C ASP A 377 5.35 13.54 22.73
N LYS A 378 6.27 14.47 22.46
CA LYS A 378 6.79 14.76 21.11
C LYS A 378 7.68 13.68 20.50
N ASP A 379 8.26 12.81 21.33
CA ASP A 379 9.22 11.79 20.91
C ASP A 379 8.56 10.42 20.72
N TYR A 380 7.28 10.28 21.09
CA TYR A 380 6.55 9.03 21.11
C TYR A 380 6.65 8.26 19.78
N PHE A 381 6.32 8.91 18.67
CA PHE A 381 6.36 8.28 17.35
C PHE A 381 7.78 7.97 16.89
N ALA A 382 8.76 8.82 17.21
CA ALA A 382 10.14 8.59 16.85
C ALA A 382 10.79 7.43 17.64
N ASP A 383 10.31 7.16 18.86
CA ASP A 383 10.81 6.15 19.78
C ASP A 383 10.19 4.77 19.54
N PHE A 384 8.87 4.72 19.34
CA PHE A 384 8.11 3.47 19.31
C PHE A 384 7.62 3.08 17.92
N ASN A 385 7.53 4.04 17.00
CA ASN A 385 6.97 3.72 15.70
C ASN A 385 8.04 3.08 14.82
N ASN A 386 8.03 1.76 14.84
CA ASN A 386 8.81 0.93 13.93
C ASN A 386 8.15 0.86 12.54
N ASN A 387 7.04 1.58 12.29
CA ASN A 387 6.56 1.82 10.94
C ASN A 387 7.36 2.99 10.34
N PRO A 388 8.24 2.71 9.38
CA PRO A 388 9.07 3.72 8.76
C PRO A 388 8.29 4.79 7.98
N ASN A 389 7.00 4.57 7.73
CA ASN A 389 6.13 5.48 7.00
C ASN A 389 5.50 6.56 7.87
N THR A 390 5.62 6.48 9.19
CA THR A 390 5.05 7.49 10.06
C THR A 390 5.93 8.71 10.14
N ARG A 391 5.35 9.86 9.80
CA ARG A 391 5.87 11.19 10.07
C ARG A 391 5.42 11.59 11.47
N THR A 392 6.33 12.18 12.26
CA THR A 392 5.93 12.85 13.50
C THR A 392 5.29 14.19 13.11
N ASP A 393 3.97 14.27 13.14
CA ASP A 393 3.27 15.53 12.92
C ASP A 393 3.34 16.37 14.20
N LEU A 394 3.76 17.63 14.07
CA LEU A 394 3.87 18.56 15.19
C LEU A 394 2.51 18.85 15.85
N ASN A 395 1.47 18.97 15.03
CA ASN A 395 0.11 19.32 15.45
C ASN A 395 -0.82 18.14 15.14
N LEU A 396 -1.18 17.36 16.15
CA LEU A 396 -2.09 16.23 16.00
C LEU A 396 -3.53 16.73 15.89
N ARG A 397 -4.14 16.48 14.73
CA ARG A 397 -5.47 16.95 14.38
C ARG A 397 -6.56 16.24 15.18
N ARG A 398 -7.58 16.99 15.61
CA ARG A 398 -8.79 16.50 16.26
C ARG A 398 -9.99 17.19 15.63
N ALA A 399 -10.71 16.50 14.76
CA ALA A 399 -11.74 17.11 13.93
C ALA A 399 -12.99 16.24 13.83
N TRP A 400 -14.14 16.90 13.85
CA TRP A 400 -15.41 16.33 13.43
C TRP A 400 -15.95 17.14 12.26
N GLU A 401 -16.38 16.45 11.21
CA GLU A 401 -16.90 17.04 9.98
C GLU A 401 -18.28 16.47 9.63
N LEU A 402 -19.19 17.34 9.22
CA LEU A 402 -20.46 16.99 8.59
C LEU A 402 -20.48 17.61 7.20
N ASN A 403 -20.56 16.75 6.19
CA ASN A 403 -20.42 17.07 4.79
C ASN A 403 -21.77 16.94 4.06
N TYR A 404 -22.11 17.93 3.25
CA TYR A 404 -23.27 17.94 2.36
C TYR A 404 -22.85 18.09 0.90
N ARG A 405 -23.27 17.17 0.04
CA ARG A 405 -23.02 17.16 -1.41
C ARG A 405 -24.23 16.58 -2.16
N ASN A 406 -24.27 16.65 -3.49
CA ASN A 406 -25.22 15.95 -4.37
C ASN A 406 -26.73 16.21 -4.16
N GLY A 407 -27.17 16.94 -3.14
CA GLY A 407 -28.59 17.21 -2.92
C GLY A 407 -29.11 18.39 -3.73
N ILE A 408 -28.33 19.47 -3.81
CA ILE A 408 -28.58 20.60 -4.71
C ILE A 408 -27.44 20.63 -5.73
N PRO A 409 -27.72 20.56 -7.05
CA PRO A 409 -26.70 20.61 -8.09
C PRO A 409 -25.82 21.85 -7.93
N GLY A 410 -24.50 21.63 -7.89
CA GLY A 410 -23.52 22.71 -7.73
C GLY A 410 -23.27 23.16 -6.29
N LEU A 411 -24.08 22.72 -5.31
CA LEU A 411 -23.89 23.07 -3.90
C LEU A 411 -23.07 22.01 -3.14
N LYS A 412 -22.06 22.48 -2.41
CA LYS A 412 -21.32 21.73 -1.41
C LYS A 412 -21.30 22.55 -0.13
N ALA A 413 -21.54 21.90 1.01
CA ALA A 413 -21.38 22.54 2.32
C ALA A 413 -20.68 21.61 3.29
N GLN A 414 -19.99 22.17 4.27
CA GLN A 414 -19.32 21.43 5.34
C GLN A 414 -19.45 22.22 6.64
N LEU A 415 -19.85 21.54 7.71
CA LEU A 415 -19.71 22.00 9.09
C LEU A 415 -18.54 21.24 9.71
N LYS A 416 -17.61 21.94 10.34
CA LYS A 416 -16.40 21.36 10.92
C LYS A 416 -16.16 21.93 12.33
N VAL A 417 -15.77 21.07 13.25
CA VAL A 417 -15.23 21.44 14.57
C VAL A 417 -13.83 20.85 14.63
N GLU A 418 -12.82 21.67 14.82
CA GLU A 418 -11.42 21.25 14.67
C GLU A 418 -10.52 21.91 15.72
N ASP A 419 -9.64 21.11 16.30
CA ASP A 419 -8.63 21.50 17.28
C ASP A 419 -7.34 20.70 17.01
N PHE A 420 -6.23 21.12 17.61
CA PHE A 420 -4.93 20.47 17.45
C PHE A 420 -4.21 20.31 18.78
N GLN A 421 -3.54 19.17 18.96
CA GLN A 421 -2.53 19.02 20.00
C GLN A 421 -1.14 19.30 19.43
N THR A 422 -0.55 20.42 19.81
CA THR A 422 0.87 20.70 19.56
C THR A 422 1.73 19.86 20.50
N LEU A 423 2.57 18.99 19.94
CA LEU A 423 3.39 18.07 20.73
C LEU A 423 4.58 18.75 21.40
N ASP A 424 5.24 19.68 20.71
CA ASP A 424 6.35 20.44 21.27
C ASP A 424 5.84 21.55 22.18
N GLN A 425 6.07 21.40 23.48
CA GLN A 425 5.65 22.35 24.51
C GLN A 425 6.51 23.63 24.55
N ASN A 426 7.66 23.65 23.86
CA ASN A 426 8.51 24.85 23.77
C ASN A 426 7.99 25.88 22.76
N ILE A 427 7.04 25.47 21.91
CA ILE A 427 6.37 26.38 20.98
C ILE A 427 5.47 27.31 21.77
N LYS A 428 5.68 28.61 21.57
CA LYS A 428 4.90 29.67 22.21
C LYS A 428 3.42 29.54 21.84
N ASP A 429 2.54 29.93 22.75
CA ASP A 429 1.08 29.86 22.52
C ASP A 429 0.65 30.66 21.28
N ALA A 430 1.32 31.79 20.99
CA ALA A 430 1.09 32.58 19.78
C ALA A 430 1.34 31.79 18.47
N ASP A 431 2.30 30.87 18.46
CA ASP A 431 2.73 30.08 17.30
C ASP A 431 1.95 28.77 17.14
N LYS A 432 1.12 28.40 18.14
CA LYS A 432 0.20 27.25 18.04
C LYS A 432 -0.94 27.53 17.05
N PRO A 433 -1.51 26.51 16.40
CA PRO A 433 -2.66 26.69 15.50
C PRO A 433 -3.91 27.14 16.27
N TYR A 434 -4.82 27.85 15.58
CA TYR A 434 -6.14 28.16 16.12
C TYR A 434 -7.06 26.93 16.06
N ALA A 435 -7.91 26.77 17.08
CA ALA A 435 -9.08 25.90 17.02
C ALA A 435 -10.21 26.59 16.23
N ARG A 436 -10.99 25.81 15.49
CA ARG A 436 -12.12 26.26 14.65
C ARG A 436 -13.43 25.68 15.20
N LEU A 437 -14.22 26.48 15.91
CA LEU A 437 -15.29 26.02 16.82
C LEU A 437 -16.63 26.78 16.66
N PRO A 438 -17.49 26.46 15.67
CA PRO A 438 -17.25 25.66 14.48
C PRO A 438 -16.79 26.51 13.28
N GLN A 439 -16.45 25.84 12.18
CA GLN A 439 -16.31 26.40 10.84
C GLN A 439 -17.42 25.87 9.93
N PHE A 440 -18.08 26.77 9.20
CA PHE A 440 -19.07 26.49 8.17
C PHE A 440 -18.53 26.95 6.81
N LEU A 441 -18.38 25.98 5.91
CA LEU A 441 -17.95 26.19 4.53
C LEU A 441 -19.12 25.95 3.59
N LEU A 442 -19.31 26.82 2.62
CA LEU A 442 -20.31 26.65 1.57
C LEU A 442 -19.74 27.10 0.23
N ASN A 443 -19.85 26.23 -0.78
CA ASN A 443 -19.49 26.52 -2.17
C ASN A 443 -20.68 26.18 -3.05
N TYR A 444 -21.13 27.14 -3.84
CA TYR A 444 -22.19 26.96 -4.81
C TYR A 444 -21.72 27.40 -6.20
N VAL A 445 -21.71 26.48 -7.16
CA VAL A 445 -21.37 26.74 -8.56
C VAL A 445 -22.58 26.46 -9.44
N GLY A 446 -23.02 27.45 -10.22
CA GLY A 446 -24.12 27.27 -11.18
C GLY A 446 -23.86 27.98 -12.51
N GLY A 447 -24.82 27.88 -13.42
CA GLY A 447 -24.68 28.36 -14.80
C GLY A 447 -24.10 27.32 -15.76
N ASN A 448 -23.47 27.78 -16.84
CA ASN A 448 -22.93 26.96 -17.91
C ASN A 448 -21.39 26.87 -17.82
N PRO A 449 -20.79 25.66 -17.65
CA PRO A 449 -19.34 25.48 -17.62
C PRO A 449 -18.60 25.96 -18.88
N GLN A 450 -19.27 25.99 -20.04
CA GLN A 450 -18.72 26.45 -21.33
C GLN A 450 -19.20 27.87 -21.70
N GLY A 451 -19.70 28.63 -20.73
CA GLY A 451 -20.23 29.97 -20.95
C GLY A 451 -20.29 30.76 -19.65
N LEU A 452 -21.44 31.38 -19.37
CA LEU A 452 -21.62 32.15 -18.14
C LEU A 452 -21.77 31.23 -16.92
N GLN A 453 -20.83 31.31 -15.99
CA GLN A 453 -20.81 30.58 -14.73
C GLN A 453 -20.77 31.56 -13.56
N TYR A 454 -21.47 31.24 -12.47
CA TYR A 454 -21.44 32.00 -11.23
C TYR A 454 -21.04 31.08 -10.08
N GLU A 455 -20.33 31.64 -9.11
CA GLU A 455 -19.83 30.94 -7.95
C GLU A 455 -20.01 31.79 -6.70
N PHE A 456 -20.55 31.17 -5.64
CA PHE A 456 -20.63 31.76 -4.31
C PHE A 456 -19.86 30.90 -3.31
N ASN A 457 -18.95 31.53 -2.58
CA ASN A 457 -18.17 30.90 -1.51
C ASN A 457 -18.45 31.63 -0.20
N ASN A 458 -18.70 30.87 0.87
CA ASN A 458 -18.73 31.35 2.24
C ASN A 458 -17.78 30.50 3.09
N ASP A 459 -16.99 31.17 3.93
CA ASP A 459 -16.16 30.54 4.96
C ASP A 459 -16.34 31.33 6.26
N THR A 460 -17.17 30.78 7.13
CA THR A 460 -17.50 31.37 8.42
C THR A 460 -16.92 30.49 9.51
N ALA A 461 -16.12 31.04 10.42
CA ALA A 461 -15.57 30.27 11.53
C ALA A 461 -15.41 31.11 12.79
N TYR A 462 -15.60 30.49 13.94
CA TYR A 462 -15.12 31.03 15.21
C TYR A 462 -13.75 30.42 15.52
N PHE A 463 -12.74 31.28 15.66
CA PHE A 463 -11.36 30.92 15.93
C PHE A 463 -11.05 31.17 17.40
N LYS A 464 -10.57 30.15 18.12
CA LYS A 464 -10.12 30.25 19.52
C LYS A 464 -8.65 29.90 19.63
N LYS A 465 -7.89 30.73 20.33
CA LYS A 465 -6.51 30.47 20.75
C LYS A 465 -6.31 31.12 22.10
N SER A 466 -6.12 30.31 23.13
CA SER A 466 -5.75 30.80 24.45
C SER A 466 -4.25 31.08 24.51
N ILE A 467 -3.87 32.24 25.03
CA ILE A 467 -2.48 32.64 25.23
C ILE A 467 -2.23 32.85 26.71
N ASN A 468 -1.48 31.95 27.34
CA ASN A 468 -1.21 31.95 28.78
C ASN A 468 0.26 32.25 29.12
N ASP A 469 1.17 32.11 28.15
CA ASP A 469 2.62 32.30 28.29
C ASP A 469 3.09 33.75 28.08
N GLY A 470 2.17 34.68 27.79
CA GLY A 470 2.47 36.09 27.50
C GLY A 470 3.18 36.33 26.16
N SER A 471 3.21 35.34 25.26
CA SER A 471 3.85 35.44 23.95
C SER A 471 3.21 36.46 23.00
N ALA A 472 1.90 36.69 23.13
CA ALA A 472 1.15 37.73 22.43
C ALA A 472 -0.15 38.07 23.18
N LEU A 473 -0.90 39.06 22.68
CA LEU A 473 -2.26 39.31 23.14
C LEU A 473 -3.21 38.31 22.49
N GLU A 474 -4.17 37.79 23.26
CA GLU A 474 -5.20 36.91 22.72
C GLU A 474 -5.96 37.59 21.57
N SER A 475 -6.28 36.79 20.56
CA SER A 475 -6.86 37.24 19.30
C SER A 475 -7.82 36.19 18.78
N SER A 476 -8.90 35.97 19.50
CA SER A 476 -9.97 35.01 19.22
C SER A 476 -11.23 35.75 18.72
N GLY A 477 -12.03 35.10 17.88
CA GLY A 477 -13.21 35.74 17.30
C GLY A 477 -13.82 35.02 16.09
N THR A 478 -14.92 35.58 15.59
CA THR A 478 -15.63 35.07 14.41
C THR A 478 -15.19 35.79 13.16
N ARG A 479 -14.84 35.05 12.11
CA ARG A 479 -14.67 35.55 10.73
C ARG A 479 -15.84 35.09 9.88
N ILE A 480 -16.39 35.99 9.07
CA ILE A 480 -17.33 35.70 7.99
C ILE A 480 -16.70 36.16 6.68
N TYR A 481 -16.24 35.20 5.87
CA TYR A 481 -15.77 35.45 4.51
C TYR A 481 -16.89 35.16 3.50
N ASN A 482 -17.09 36.05 2.54
CA ASN A 482 -17.97 35.82 1.40
C ASN A 482 -17.27 36.18 0.09
N GLN A 483 -17.51 35.40 -0.94
CA GLN A 483 -17.09 35.70 -2.30
C GLN A 483 -18.23 35.39 -3.26
N PHE A 484 -18.55 36.35 -4.11
CA PHE A 484 -19.40 36.14 -5.27
C PHE A 484 -18.59 36.40 -6.53
N ALA A 485 -18.51 35.42 -7.42
CA ALA A 485 -17.75 35.48 -8.65
C ALA A 485 -18.66 35.16 -9.85
N VAL A 486 -18.45 35.88 -10.94
CA VAL A 486 -19.09 35.63 -12.23
C VAL A 486 -18.01 35.59 -13.30
N ARG A 487 -17.97 34.51 -14.06
CA ARG A 487 -17.01 34.30 -15.15
C ARG A 487 -17.68 33.87 -16.42
N TYR A 488 -17.05 34.19 -17.54
CA TYR A 488 -17.48 33.73 -18.86
C TYR A 488 -16.39 32.84 -19.47
N ASN A 489 -16.65 31.54 -19.53
CA ASN A 489 -15.68 30.55 -20.00
C ASN A 489 -15.73 30.44 -21.53
N TYR A 490 -15.03 31.31 -22.25
CA TYR A 490 -14.87 31.17 -23.69
C TYR A 490 -13.76 30.17 -23.99
N LEU A 491 -14.16 28.93 -24.27
CA LEU A 491 -13.27 27.80 -24.56
C LEU A 491 -13.49 27.35 -26.00
N THR A 492 -12.46 27.38 -26.83
CA THR A 492 -12.49 26.70 -28.13
C THR A 492 -12.00 25.26 -27.96
N PRO A 493 -12.50 24.28 -28.73
CA PRO A 493 -12.19 22.86 -28.51
C PRO A 493 -10.72 22.44 -28.61
N SER A 494 -9.80 23.32 -29.04
CA SER A 494 -8.45 22.86 -29.42
C SER A 494 -7.29 23.85 -29.27
N TRP A 495 -7.49 25.18 -29.26
CA TRP A 495 -6.32 26.07 -29.38
C TRP A 495 -6.40 27.41 -28.66
N PHE A 496 -7.58 27.88 -28.21
CA PHE A 496 -7.71 29.19 -27.55
C PHE A 496 -8.69 29.16 -26.39
N TYR A 497 -8.35 29.90 -25.33
CA TYR A 497 -9.27 30.23 -24.24
C TYR A 497 -9.17 31.69 -23.81
N ALA A 498 -10.29 32.23 -23.35
CA ALA A 498 -10.38 33.53 -22.69
C ALA A 498 -11.45 33.49 -21.59
N ILE A 499 -11.04 33.79 -20.36
CA ILE A 499 -11.88 33.68 -19.17
C ILE A 499 -11.78 34.99 -18.39
N PRO A 500 -12.63 35.99 -18.68
CA PRO A 500 -12.85 37.11 -17.79
C PRO A 500 -13.67 36.67 -16.58
N GLU A 501 -13.22 37.04 -15.40
CA GLU A 501 -13.92 36.86 -14.13
C GLU A 501 -13.99 38.19 -13.37
N ILE A 502 -15.18 38.52 -12.87
CA ILE A 502 -15.40 39.60 -11.91
C ILE A 502 -15.86 38.95 -10.61
N SER A 503 -15.25 39.35 -9.50
CA SER A 503 -15.68 38.89 -8.18
C SER A 503 -15.69 40.02 -7.16
N VAL A 504 -16.48 39.84 -6.11
CA VAL A 504 -16.45 40.70 -4.92
C VAL A 504 -16.22 39.79 -3.73
N ARG A 505 -15.17 40.09 -2.97
CA ARG A 505 -14.80 39.38 -1.74
C ARG A 505 -15.04 40.29 -0.54
N SER A 506 -15.54 39.75 0.56
CA SER A 506 -15.67 40.48 1.82
C SER A 506 -15.25 39.63 3.01
N ILE A 507 -14.65 40.28 3.99
CA ILE A 507 -14.29 39.72 5.30
C ILE A 507 -14.96 40.58 6.36
N ASN A 508 -15.65 39.94 7.30
CA ASN A 508 -16.17 40.57 8.51
C ASN A 508 -15.62 39.82 9.72
N THR A 509 -14.97 40.52 10.63
CA THR A 509 -14.31 39.93 11.79
C THR A 509 -14.85 40.55 13.07
N PHE A 510 -15.22 39.68 14.02
CA PHE A 510 -15.82 40.04 15.31
C PHE A 510 -14.98 39.41 16.43
N TYR A 511 -14.28 40.20 17.23
CA TYR A 511 -13.50 39.67 18.35
C TYR A 511 -14.40 39.16 19.49
N ASP A 512 -13.93 38.14 20.21
CA ASP A 512 -14.58 37.67 21.45
C ASP A 512 -14.29 38.60 22.64
N GLN A 513 -15.02 38.42 23.74
CA GLN A 513 -14.92 39.32 24.89
C GLN A 513 -13.55 39.27 25.57
N ASP A 514 -12.96 38.08 25.73
CA ASP A 514 -11.64 37.91 26.33
C ASP A 514 -10.56 38.67 25.53
N SER A 515 -10.60 38.57 24.20
CA SER A 515 -9.66 39.28 23.30
C SER A 515 -9.87 40.79 23.33
N LYS A 516 -11.11 41.25 23.52
CA LYS A 516 -11.46 42.67 23.65
C LYS A 516 -10.88 43.26 24.93
N GLU A 517 -11.11 42.57 26.05
CA GLU A 517 -10.62 42.96 27.37
C GLU A 517 -9.08 42.94 27.40
N GLY A 518 -8.45 41.89 26.88
CA GLY A 518 -6.98 41.76 26.82
C GLY A 518 -6.29 42.84 25.98
N ARG A 519 -6.99 43.45 25.02
CA ARG A 519 -6.47 44.55 24.18
C ARG A 519 -6.85 45.94 24.69
N GLY A 520 -7.60 46.05 25.79
CA GLY A 520 -8.09 47.32 26.31
C GLY A 520 -9.09 48.03 25.38
N LEU A 521 -9.75 47.28 24.47
CA LEU A 521 -10.70 47.81 23.51
C LEU A 521 -12.11 47.80 24.13
N SER A 522 -12.43 48.84 24.90
CA SER A 522 -13.71 48.96 25.65
C SER A 522 -14.79 49.79 24.94
N THR A 523 -14.48 50.42 23.80
CA THR A 523 -15.42 51.22 22.99
C THR A 523 -15.83 50.48 21.71
N SER A 524 -17.12 50.57 21.38
CA SER A 524 -17.84 49.78 20.37
C SER A 524 -17.31 49.83 18.93
N ASP A 525 -16.51 50.84 18.57
CA ASP A 525 -16.23 51.14 17.15
C ASP A 525 -14.93 50.50 16.62
N ASP A 526 -14.03 49.99 17.49
CA ASP A 526 -12.74 49.39 17.10
C ASP A 526 -12.77 47.85 16.98
N LEU A 527 -13.92 47.23 17.24
CA LEU A 527 -14.04 45.80 17.53
C LEU A 527 -14.52 44.94 16.36
N GLU A 528 -15.10 45.56 15.35
CA GLU A 528 -15.64 44.89 14.18
C GLU A 528 -14.91 45.39 12.94
N LYS A 529 -14.24 44.48 12.23
CA LYS A 529 -13.46 44.83 11.05
C LYS A 529 -14.18 44.31 9.82
N SER A 530 -14.55 45.19 8.90
CA SER A 530 -15.23 44.83 7.65
C SER A 530 -14.51 45.42 6.45
N VAL A 531 -14.15 44.57 5.51
CA VAL A 531 -13.53 44.98 4.24
C VAL A 531 -14.21 44.28 3.09
N ALA A 532 -14.44 45.00 2.00
CA ALA A 532 -14.91 44.45 0.74
C ALA A 532 -13.99 44.92 -0.39
N VAL A 533 -13.53 43.97 -1.20
CA VAL A 533 -12.60 44.18 -2.31
C VAL A 533 -13.21 43.60 -3.59
N PRO A 534 -13.57 44.43 -4.58
CA PRO A 534 -13.87 43.94 -5.91
C PRO A 534 -12.58 43.47 -6.59
N GLN A 535 -12.68 42.45 -7.41
CA GLN A 535 -11.58 41.88 -8.16
C GLN A 535 -12.00 41.65 -9.60
N PHE A 536 -11.07 41.90 -10.51
CA PHE A 536 -11.16 41.47 -11.90
C PHE A 536 -9.96 40.57 -12.19
N SER A 537 -10.19 39.46 -12.88
CA SER A 537 -9.12 38.66 -13.46
C SER A 537 -9.45 38.27 -14.88
N PHE A 538 -8.41 38.10 -15.69
CA PHE A 538 -8.54 37.70 -17.08
C PHE A 538 -7.45 36.68 -17.42
N ALA A 539 -7.86 35.43 -17.58
CA ALA A 539 -7.00 34.35 -18.01
C ALA A 539 -7.18 34.12 -19.51
N THR A 540 -6.09 34.10 -20.28
CA THR A 540 -6.14 33.77 -21.71
C THR A 540 -4.91 33.01 -22.14
N GLY A 541 -5.04 32.20 -23.18
CA GLY A 541 -3.93 31.47 -23.73
C GLY A 541 -4.26 30.88 -25.10
N VAL A 542 -3.20 30.57 -25.82
CA VAL A 542 -3.25 29.89 -27.11
C VAL A 542 -2.39 28.64 -27.02
N THR A 543 -2.80 27.54 -27.62
CA THR A 543 -1.99 26.33 -27.79
C THR A 543 -1.73 26.11 -29.27
N PHE A 544 -0.46 26.06 -29.65
CA PHE A 544 -0.01 25.70 -30.99
C PHE A 544 0.47 24.26 -30.96
N GLU A 545 -0.04 23.44 -31.87
CA GLU A 545 0.37 22.04 -32.00
C GLU A 545 1.09 21.82 -33.32
N LYS A 546 2.13 21.00 -33.28
CA LYS A 546 2.85 20.53 -34.45
C LYS A 546 2.94 19.01 -34.41
N GLU A 547 2.23 18.38 -35.33
CA GLU A 547 2.32 16.94 -35.56
C GLU A 547 3.60 16.59 -36.34
N GLY A 548 4.21 15.48 -35.95
CA GLY A 548 5.41 14.92 -36.57
C GLY A 548 5.61 13.50 -36.07
N LYS A 549 6.86 13.04 -35.91
CA LYS A 549 7.12 11.78 -35.20
C LYS A 549 6.60 11.80 -33.76
N TYR A 550 6.61 12.98 -33.15
CA TYR A 550 6.10 13.26 -31.81
C TYR A 550 5.19 14.48 -31.91
N LEU A 551 4.14 14.54 -31.11
CA LEU A 551 3.27 15.71 -31.01
C LEU A 551 3.95 16.75 -30.12
N GLN A 552 4.17 17.94 -30.66
CA GLN A 552 4.73 19.05 -29.89
C GLN A 552 3.66 20.10 -29.68
N SER A 553 3.52 20.61 -28.46
CA SER A 553 2.64 21.73 -28.17
C SER A 553 3.41 22.87 -27.49
N ILE A 554 3.10 24.10 -27.88
CA ILE A 554 3.58 25.32 -27.24
C ILE A 554 2.35 26.13 -26.84
N SER A 555 2.19 26.36 -25.55
CA SER A 555 1.05 27.03 -24.94
C SER A 555 1.48 28.33 -24.25
N PRO A 556 1.59 29.46 -24.97
CA PRO A 556 1.67 30.77 -24.34
C PRO A 556 0.36 31.10 -23.60
N ARG A 557 0.50 31.64 -22.39
CA ARG A 557 -0.62 32.13 -21.58
C ARG A 557 -0.31 33.49 -20.96
N ALA A 558 -1.36 34.27 -20.78
CA ALA A 558 -1.35 35.54 -20.07
C ALA A 558 -2.43 35.54 -18.99
N PHE A 559 -2.13 36.13 -17.85
CA PHE A 559 -3.07 36.28 -16.75
C PHE A 559 -2.95 37.68 -16.14
N TYR A 560 -4.02 38.44 -16.21
CA TYR A 560 -4.10 39.75 -15.57
C TYR A 560 -5.02 39.67 -14.35
N ALA A 561 -4.62 40.30 -13.24
CA ALA A 561 -5.45 40.43 -12.06
C ALA A 561 -5.35 41.83 -11.46
N TYR A 562 -6.51 42.38 -11.09
CA TYR A 562 -6.64 43.67 -10.44
C TYR A 562 -7.59 43.59 -9.24
N SER A 563 -7.15 44.08 -8.10
CA SER A 563 -7.96 44.36 -6.92
C SER A 563 -7.41 45.60 -6.21
N PRO A 564 -8.27 46.57 -5.84
CA PRO A 564 -7.81 47.81 -5.23
C PRO A 564 -7.34 47.57 -3.79
N TYR A 565 -6.34 48.33 -3.37
CA TYR A 565 -5.88 48.31 -1.98
C TYR A 565 -6.95 48.78 -1.01
N LYS A 566 -7.12 47.99 0.05
CA LYS A 566 -7.82 48.35 1.27
C LYS A 566 -6.91 48.04 2.45
N LYS A 567 -6.75 49.01 3.35
CA LYS A 567 -5.94 48.85 4.55
C LYS A 567 -6.52 47.75 5.44
N GLN A 568 -5.70 46.76 5.79
CA GLN A 568 -6.09 45.56 6.54
C GLN A 568 -5.08 45.21 7.66
N ASP A 569 -4.21 46.15 8.04
CA ASP A 569 -3.08 45.91 8.94
C ASP A 569 -3.55 45.45 10.34
N ASP A 570 -4.73 45.90 10.78
CA ASP A 570 -5.34 45.63 12.09
C ASP A 570 -6.25 44.40 12.12
N TYR A 571 -6.32 43.63 11.03
CA TYR A 571 -7.08 42.39 10.96
C TYR A 571 -6.28 41.26 11.59
N PRO A 572 -6.90 40.36 12.36
CA PRO A 572 -6.19 39.20 12.91
C PRO A 572 -5.79 38.24 11.78
N ASN A 573 -4.74 37.45 11.99
CA ASN A 573 -4.39 36.33 11.13
C ASN A 573 -4.75 35.04 11.88
N PHE A 574 -5.85 34.39 11.50
CA PHE A 574 -6.34 33.19 12.16
C PHE A 574 -5.78 31.92 11.52
N ASP A 575 -5.86 31.83 10.20
CA ASP A 575 -5.45 30.63 9.46
C ASP A 575 -4.82 30.91 8.10
N SER A 576 -4.34 32.14 7.90
CA SER A 576 -3.75 32.54 6.63
C SER A 576 -2.22 32.50 6.62
N THR A 577 -1.67 32.03 5.51
CA THR A 577 -0.23 32.02 5.24
C THR A 577 0.03 32.43 3.79
N THR A 578 1.21 32.97 3.49
CA THR A 578 1.54 33.42 2.13
C THR A 578 1.79 32.22 1.21
N ALA A 579 1.30 32.29 -0.02
CA ALA A 579 1.48 31.23 -1.00
C ALA A 579 2.96 31.05 -1.39
N SER A 580 3.38 29.79 -1.53
CA SER A 580 4.75 29.45 -1.95
C SER A 580 5.00 29.83 -3.41
N ILE A 581 6.25 30.10 -3.73
CA ILE A 581 6.67 30.53 -5.05
C ILE A 581 6.74 29.32 -5.99
N ASN A 582 5.89 29.29 -7.02
CA ASN A 582 5.94 28.26 -8.06
C ASN A 582 5.35 28.79 -9.38
N TYR A 583 5.49 28.02 -10.46
CA TYR A 583 5.05 28.45 -11.79
C TYR A 583 3.54 28.68 -11.88
N ASP A 584 2.73 27.86 -11.22
CA ASP A 584 1.27 27.98 -11.27
C ASP A 584 0.76 29.16 -10.45
N GLN A 585 1.46 29.50 -9.36
CA GLN A 585 1.16 30.66 -8.52
C GLN A 585 1.27 31.99 -9.28
N LEU A 586 2.05 32.05 -10.38
CA LEU A 586 2.08 33.24 -11.26
C LEU A 586 0.70 33.53 -11.88
N PHE A 587 -0.15 32.53 -12.04
CA PHE A 587 -1.45 32.64 -12.72
C PHE A 587 -2.62 32.53 -11.73
N ASN A 588 -2.36 32.78 -10.45
CA ASN A 588 -3.32 32.74 -9.37
C ASN A 588 -3.52 34.17 -8.81
N PRO A 589 -4.76 34.68 -8.71
CA PRO A 589 -5.01 36.00 -8.12
C PRO A 589 -4.94 35.98 -6.59
N TYR A 590 -4.78 34.83 -5.93
CA TYR A 590 -4.75 34.72 -4.47
C TYR A 590 -3.32 34.49 -3.98
N ARG A 591 -2.75 35.48 -3.26
CA ARG A 591 -1.39 35.42 -2.68
C ARG A 591 -1.37 34.79 -1.29
N PHE A 592 -2.53 34.65 -0.65
CA PHE A 592 -2.68 34.03 0.66
C PHE A 592 -3.45 32.72 0.54
N TYR A 593 -2.99 31.68 1.22
CA TYR A 593 -3.85 30.56 1.62
C TYR A 593 -4.62 30.99 2.86
N GLY A 594 -5.91 30.66 2.95
CA GLY A 594 -6.81 31.19 3.99
C GLY A 594 -7.57 32.44 3.53
N HIS A 595 -8.40 33.01 4.41
CA HIS A 595 -9.31 34.12 4.08
C HIS A 595 -9.21 35.31 5.05
N ASP A 596 -8.07 35.51 5.72
CA ASP A 596 -7.86 36.64 6.65
C ASP A 596 -7.38 37.92 5.98
N ARG A 597 -6.92 37.83 4.72
CA ARG A 597 -6.44 38.97 3.93
C ARG A 597 -7.01 38.91 2.52
N LEU A 598 -7.50 40.04 2.05
CA LEU A 598 -7.87 40.25 0.64
C LEU A 598 -6.75 40.96 -0.09
N ASP A 599 -6.25 40.35 -1.16
CA ASP A 599 -5.11 40.82 -1.95
C ASP A 599 -5.38 42.18 -2.63
N ASP A 600 -4.33 42.99 -2.79
CA ASP A 600 -4.33 44.25 -3.56
C ASP A 600 -3.51 44.13 -4.86
N ASN A 601 -4.00 43.29 -5.77
CA ASN A 601 -3.31 42.93 -7.00
C ASN A 601 -3.39 44.03 -8.05
N ASN A 602 -2.31 44.20 -8.80
CA ASN A 602 -2.33 44.88 -10.09
C ASN A 602 -1.15 44.34 -10.90
N PHE A 603 -1.35 43.22 -11.58
CA PHE A 603 -0.25 42.53 -12.27
C PHE A 603 -0.68 41.82 -13.54
N LEU A 604 0.31 41.62 -14.42
CA LEU A 604 0.23 40.78 -15.61
C LEU A 604 1.28 39.69 -15.54
N SER A 605 0.86 38.44 -15.61
CA SER A 605 1.73 37.28 -15.72
C SER A 605 1.75 36.77 -17.14
N LEU A 606 2.96 36.44 -17.61
CA LEU A 606 3.20 35.83 -18.90
C LEU A 606 3.92 34.52 -18.67
N GLY A 607 3.52 33.47 -19.38
CA GLY A 607 4.27 32.22 -19.38
C GLY A 607 4.07 31.43 -20.65
N VAL A 608 4.99 30.50 -20.87
CA VAL A 608 4.97 29.59 -22.01
C VAL A 608 5.25 28.20 -21.47
N THR A 609 4.40 27.26 -21.82
CA THR A 609 4.63 25.83 -21.58
C THR A 609 4.87 25.14 -22.91
N TYR A 610 5.93 24.34 -22.99
CA TYR A 610 6.21 23.40 -24.07
C TYR A 610 5.95 21.99 -23.58
N SER A 611 5.20 21.20 -24.36
CA SER A 611 5.04 19.76 -24.11
C SER A 611 5.42 18.95 -25.36
N LEU A 612 6.07 17.81 -25.13
CA LEU A 612 6.41 16.83 -26.16
C LEU A 612 5.73 15.51 -25.80
N LEU A 613 4.73 15.11 -26.57
CA LEU A 613 4.02 13.86 -26.41
C LEU A 613 4.54 12.84 -27.43
N ASP A 614 4.76 11.61 -26.97
CA ASP A 614 5.17 10.53 -27.86
C ASP A 614 4.00 9.94 -28.67
N THR A 615 4.28 8.89 -29.44
CA THR A 615 3.29 8.21 -30.27
C THR A 615 2.23 7.45 -29.48
N GLU A 616 2.46 7.18 -28.19
CA GLU A 616 1.50 6.54 -27.28
C GLU A 616 0.70 7.58 -26.49
N GLY A 617 0.95 8.87 -26.71
CA GLY A 617 0.31 9.98 -26.00
C GLY A 617 0.94 10.29 -24.64
N LEU A 618 2.11 9.73 -24.32
CA LEU A 618 2.81 10.00 -23.07
C LEU A 618 3.59 11.32 -23.19
N GLU A 619 3.40 12.23 -22.23
CA GLU A 619 4.16 13.48 -22.13
C GLU A 619 5.61 13.19 -21.69
N ARG A 620 6.54 13.21 -22.66
CA ARG A 620 7.97 12.92 -22.46
C ARG A 620 8.75 14.11 -21.94
N ILE A 621 8.33 15.33 -22.29
CA ILE A 621 8.93 16.58 -21.81
C ILE A 621 7.79 17.55 -21.55
N LYS A 622 7.83 18.23 -20.41
CA LYS A 622 7.05 19.43 -20.12
C LYS A 622 8.00 20.48 -19.56
N ALA A 623 8.11 21.61 -20.24
CA ALA A 623 8.97 22.72 -19.83
C ALA A 623 8.16 24.01 -19.80
N SER A 624 8.10 24.65 -18.65
CA SER A 624 7.35 25.86 -18.39
C SER A 624 8.30 26.97 -17.95
N ILE A 625 8.13 28.16 -18.52
CA ILE A 625 8.81 29.38 -18.06
C ILE A 625 7.81 30.52 -17.95
N GLY A 626 7.86 31.28 -16.86
CA GLY A 626 6.94 32.40 -16.66
C GLY A 626 7.49 33.49 -15.76
N GLN A 627 6.85 34.64 -15.79
CA GLN A 627 7.18 35.82 -15.01
C GLN A 627 5.94 36.70 -14.81
N SER A 628 5.83 37.33 -13.64
CA SER A 628 4.81 38.35 -13.36
C SER A 628 5.42 39.75 -13.37
N TYR A 629 4.65 40.71 -13.88
CA TYR A 629 4.95 42.14 -13.90
C TYR A 629 3.92 42.87 -13.03
N TYR A 630 4.38 43.57 -12.00
CA TYR A 630 3.54 44.28 -11.04
C TYR A 630 3.50 45.78 -11.37
N PHE A 631 2.29 46.30 -11.60
CA PHE A 631 2.07 47.71 -11.91
C PHE A 631 1.95 48.57 -10.64
N SER A 632 1.61 47.95 -9.52
CA SER A 632 1.56 48.56 -8.19
C SER A 632 2.26 47.69 -7.16
N ASP A 633 2.78 48.32 -6.12
CA ASP A 633 3.34 47.61 -4.96
C ASP A 633 2.19 46.95 -4.19
N ARG A 634 2.46 45.76 -3.65
CA ARG A 634 1.48 44.99 -2.90
C ARG A 634 1.60 45.34 -1.44
N ARG A 635 0.57 45.97 -0.89
CA ARG A 635 0.62 46.58 0.43
C ARG A 635 -0.08 45.74 1.48
N VAL A 636 -0.99 44.85 1.09
CA VAL A 636 -1.60 43.91 2.04
C VAL A 636 -0.60 42.80 2.34
N THR A 637 -0.28 42.64 3.62
CA THR A 637 0.68 41.66 4.19
C THR A 637 0.10 41.01 5.45
N LEU A 638 0.69 39.89 5.90
CA LEU A 638 0.22 39.20 7.11
C LEU A 638 0.78 39.84 8.40
N ASN A 639 2.07 40.16 8.45
CA ASN A 639 2.75 40.66 9.65
C ASN A 639 3.11 42.15 9.60
N GLN A 640 2.45 42.94 8.74
CA GLN A 640 2.66 44.38 8.59
C GLN A 640 4.09 44.78 8.19
N GLN A 641 4.89 43.83 7.70
CA GLN A 641 6.23 44.04 7.16
C GLN A 641 6.21 43.60 5.69
N PRO A 642 6.28 44.53 4.73
CA PRO A 642 6.39 44.15 3.32
C PRO A 642 7.72 43.42 3.07
N ASP A 643 7.65 42.31 2.35
CA ASP A 643 8.83 41.57 1.90
C ASP A 643 9.38 42.13 0.57
N GLU A 644 10.60 41.69 0.17
CA GLU A 644 11.29 42.20 -1.03
C GLU A 644 10.51 42.00 -2.33
N PHE A 645 10.18 40.74 -2.67
CA PHE A 645 8.77 40.46 -2.62
C PHE A 645 7.80 41.49 -3.17
N ASP A 646 6.96 41.93 -2.25
CA ASP A 646 5.83 42.85 -2.33
C ASP A 646 6.10 44.20 -3.00
N THR A 647 7.35 44.64 -3.00
CA THR A 647 7.77 45.93 -3.59
C THR A 647 8.41 45.79 -4.98
N GLN A 648 8.77 44.58 -5.40
CA GLN A 648 9.37 44.35 -6.72
C GLN A 648 8.37 44.60 -7.86
N ARG A 649 8.85 45.26 -8.93
CA ARG A 649 8.06 45.53 -10.15
C ARG A 649 7.86 44.32 -11.06
N ARG A 650 8.56 43.23 -10.80
CA ARG A 650 8.44 41.94 -11.51
C ARG A 650 9.00 40.83 -10.64
N THR A 651 8.51 39.60 -10.81
CA THR A 651 9.22 38.42 -10.27
C THR A 651 10.51 38.19 -11.06
N GLY A 652 11.44 37.40 -10.54
CA GLY A 652 12.40 36.73 -11.43
C GLY A 652 11.68 35.72 -12.34
N PRO A 653 12.37 35.12 -13.32
CA PRO A 653 11.81 34.00 -14.05
C PRO A 653 11.46 32.87 -13.07
N ILE A 654 10.47 32.06 -13.43
CA ILE A 654 10.20 30.77 -12.79
C ILE A 654 10.19 29.73 -13.88
N VAL A 655 11.00 28.69 -13.70
CA VAL A 655 11.18 27.59 -14.65
C VAL A 655 10.79 26.29 -13.98
N SER A 656 10.02 25.47 -14.68
CA SER A 656 9.68 24.11 -14.27
C SER A 656 9.87 23.18 -15.46
N VAL A 657 10.66 22.13 -15.29
CA VAL A 657 10.94 21.12 -16.31
C VAL A 657 10.67 19.76 -15.69
N SER A 658 9.83 18.96 -16.33
CA SER A 658 9.70 17.53 -16.05
C SER A 658 9.91 16.77 -17.35
N SER A 659 10.62 15.66 -17.28
CA SER A 659 10.84 14.82 -18.44
C SER A 659 11.04 13.36 -18.07
N GLN A 660 10.34 12.50 -18.81
CA GLN A 660 10.65 11.09 -18.89
C GLN A 660 11.49 10.87 -20.16
N LEU A 661 12.81 11.05 -20.07
CA LEU A 661 13.74 10.98 -21.21
C LEU A 661 13.64 9.65 -21.97
N ASN A 662 13.37 8.56 -21.25
CA ASN A 662 13.02 7.25 -21.78
C ASN A 662 12.16 6.50 -20.74
N GLN A 663 11.73 5.27 -21.04
CA GLN A 663 10.87 4.48 -20.13
C GLN A 663 11.44 4.33 -18.70
N ASN A 664 12.76 4.38 -18.56
CA ASN A 664 13.49 4.07 -17.33
C ASN A 664 14.05 5.30 -16.62
N PHE A 665 14.20 6.46 -17.28
CA PHE A 665 14.87 7.63 -16.72
C PHE A 665 13.95 8.85 -16.71
N THR A 666 13.77 9.42 -15.51
CA THR A 666 12.95 10.62 -15.29
C THR A 666 13.75 11.68 -14.56
N ILE A 667 13.53 12.93 -14.96
CA ILE A 667 14.16 14.12 -14.39
C ILE A 667 13.09 15.18 -14.15
N ALA A 668 13.19 15.89 -13.04
CA ALA A 668 12.39 17.06 -12.73
C ALA A 668 13.29 18.16 -12.16
N ALA A 669 13.11 19.38 -12.62
CA ALA A 669 13.86 20.54 -12.16
C ALA A 669 12.94 21.75 -12.07
N ASN A 670 12.86 22.38 -10.90
CA ASN A 670 12.13 23.61 -10.68
C ASN A 670 13.09 24.68 -10.17
N SER A 671 12.99 25.89 -10.68
CA SER A 671 13.77 27.00 -10.16
C SER A 671 12.98 28.30 -10.22
N ALA A 672 13.05 29.06 -9.14
CA ALA A 672 12.46 30.38 -9.03
C ALA A 672 13.53 31.38 -8.59
N TRP A 673 13.53 32.54 -9.23
CA TRP A 673 14.44 33.63 -8.92
C TRP A 673 13.69 34.85 -8.39
N MET A 674 14.36 35.62 -7.55
CA MET A 674 13.99 36.96 -7.13
C MET A 674 14.17 37.94 -8.31
N SER A 675 13.58 39.15 -8.23
CA SER A 675 13.76 40.17 -9.28
C SER A 675 15.20 40.66 -9.44
N ASN A 676 15.99 40.60 -8.37
CA ASN A 676 17.42 40.97 -8.34
C ASN A 676 18.34 39.88 -8.91
N GLY A 677 17.81 38.69 -9.24
CA GLY A 677 18.57 37.54 -9.75
C GLY A 677 18.97 36.52 -8.68
N ASP A 678 18.72 36.78 -7.41
CA ASP A 678 18.99 35.82 -6.33
C ASP A 678 18.07 34.60 -6.43
N ASN A 679 18.52 33.47 -5.90
CA ASN A 679 17.74 32.24 -5.93
C ASN A 679 16.69 32.25 -4.82
N ALA A 680 15.43 32.10 -5.18
CA ALA A 680 14.35 31.88 -4.22
C ALA A 680 14.18 30.39 -3.92
N GLN A 681 14.22 29.55 -4.96
CA GLN A 681 14.05 28.10 -4.85
C GLN A 681 14.76 27.36 -5.99
N ARG A 682 15.33 26.19 -5.69
CA ARG A 682 15.86 25.24 -6.67
C ARG A 682 15.57 23.82 -6.21
N ASP A 683 14.77 23.11 -6.98
CA ASP A 683 14.54 21.69 -6.78
C ASP A 683 15.05 20.94 -8.01
N PHE A 684 15.82 19.89 -7.78
CA PHE A 684 16.27 18.97 -8.82
C PHE A 684 16.04 17.56 -8.32
N GLN A 685 15.47 16.72 -9.16
CA GLN A 685 15.26 15.32 -8.88
C GLN A 685 15.53 14.53 -10.16
N ALA A 686 16.22 13.42 -10.04
CA ALA A 686 16.35 12.45 -11.12
C ALA A 686 16.27 11.04 -10.56
N TYR A 687 15.58 10.17 -11.29
CA TYR A 687 15.57 8.75 -10.99
C TYR A 687 15.71 7.89 -12.24
N TYR A 688 16.36 6.75 -12.05
CA TYR A 688 16.48 5.68 -13.02
C TYR A 688 15.86 4.41 -12.45
N ALA A 689 14.85 3.84 -13.11
CA ALA A 689 14.23 2.56 -12.79
C ALA A 689 14.47 1.57 -13.94
N GLY A 690 15.36 0.60 -13.72
CA GLY A 690 15.71 -0.41 -14.72
C GLY A 690 14.82 -1.66 -14.66
N GLU A 691 14.74 -2.37 -15.78
CA GLU A 691 13.92 -3.59 -15.93
C GLU A 691 14.32 -4.73 -14.98
N LYS A 692 15.58 -4.75 -14.53
CA LYS A 692 16.11 -5.76 -13.59
C LYS A 692 15.76 -5.46 -12.13
N GLY A 693 14.98 -4.40 -11.87
CA GLY A 693 14.62 -3.96 -10.52
C GLY A 693 15.69 -3.10 -9.85
N ASN A 694 16.65 -2.56 -10.60
CA ASN A 694 17.60 -1.58 -10.09
C ASN A 694 17.00 -0.17 -10.13
N LEU A 695 17.23 0.61 -9.07
CA LEU A 695 16.72 1.96 -8.92
C LEU A 695 17.82 2.87 -8.39
N TYR A 696 17.98 4.04 -8.99
CA TYR A 696 18.90 5.06 -8.49
C TYR A 696 18.20 6.41 -8.49
N ASN A 697 18.32 7.13 -7.38
CA ASN A 697 17.70 8.43 -7.20
C ASN A 697 18.73 9.43 -6.70
N VAL A 698 18.61 10.65 -7.19
CA VAL A 698 19.30 11.82 -6.67
C VAL A 698 18.32 12.98 -6.60
N GLY A 699 18.38 13.74 -5.53
CA GLY A 699 17.57 14.91 -5.28
C GLY A 699 18.41 16.02 -4.65
N TYR A 700 18.12 17.25 -5.02
CA TYR A 700 18.67 18.45 -4.41
C TYR A 700 17.54 19.47 -4.25
N PHE A 701 17.44 20.05 -3.06
CA PHE A 701 16.34 20.93 -2.69
C PHE A 701 16.90 22.13 -1.94
N TYR A 702 16.70 23.30 -2.50
CA TYR A 702 17.18 24.55 -1.95
C TYR A 702 16.03 25.56 -1.91
N ARG A 703 15.88 26.23 -0.77
CA ARG A 703 14.99 27.36 -0.55
C ARG A 703 15.73 28.41 0.26
N ASN A 704 15.67 29.65 -0.21
CA ASN A 704 16.14 30.78 0.58
C ASN A 704 15.09 31.16 1.63
N ASN A 705 15.51 31.71 2.76
CA ASN A 705 14.57 32.28 3.73
C ASN A 705 13.94 33.56 3.16
N ILE A 706 12.61 33.58 3.07
CA ILE A 706 11.83 34.77 2.72
C ILE A 706 10.81 34.97 3.84
N PRO A 707 10.92 36.08 4.60
CA PRO A 707 10.00 36.38 5.69
C PRO A 707 8.54 36.17 5.28
N ASP A 708 7.77 35.53 6.15
CA ASP A 708 6.33 35.27 6.01
C ASP A 708 5.89 34.45 4.80
N ARG A 709 6.83 33.87 4.05
CA ARG A 709 6.54 33.13 2.81
C ARG A 709 7.18 31.76 2.74
N GLN A 710 8.45 31.64 3.11
CA GLN A 710 9.16 30.35 3.13
C GLN A 710 10.38 30.39 4.04
N SER A 711 10.61 29.30 4.76
CA SER A 711 11.84 29.09 5.54
C SER A 711 12.98 28.58 4.66
N SER A 712 14.23 28.84 5.08
CA SER A 712 15.41 28.27 4.43
C SER A 712 15.45 26.76 4.53
N TYR A 713 15.98 26.12 3.50
CA TYR A 713 16.16 24.68 3.45
C TYR A 713 17.19 24.34 2.38
N ASP A 714 18.31 23.69 2.71
CA ASP A 714 19.28 23.19 1.73
C ASP A 714 19.64 21.73 1.98
N GLN A 715 19.18 20.83 1.11
CA GLN A 715 19.33 19.39 1.30
C GLN A 715 19.62 18.62 0.02
N ALA A 716 20.44 17.58 0.16
CA ALA A 716 20.72 16.59 -0.88
C ALA A 716 20.24 15.21 -0.44
N VAL A 717 19.58 14.48 -1.35
CA VAL A 717 19.09 13.12 -1.11
C VAL A 717 19.64 12.20 -2.19
N ALA A 718 20.10 11.02 -1.80
CA ALA A 718 20.48 9.97 -2.72
C ALA A 718 19.96 8.63 -2.24
N SER A 719 19.48 7.79 -3.15
CA SER A 719 19.16 6.41 -2.82
C SER A 719 19.44 5.47 -3.98
N PHE A 720 19.69 4.21 -3.67
CA PHE A 720 19.88 3.17 -4.66
C PHE A 720 19.32 1.83 -4.18
N ILE A 721 18.93 1.02 -5.15
CA ILE A 721 18.64 -0.40 -5.02
C ILE A 721 19.37 -1.09 -6.16
N GLN A 722 20.33 -1.93 -5.82
CA GLN A 722 21.14 -2.64 -6.80
C GLN A 722 21.02 -4.15 -6.60
N PRO A 723 20.40 -4.88 -7.53
CA PRO A 723 20.59 -6.31 -7.67
C PRO A 723 22.06 -6.59 -8.01
N ILE A 724 22.75 -7.40 -7.20
CA ILE A 724 24.16 -7.71 -7.39
C ILE A 724 24.31 -9.00 -8.20
N LYS A 725 24.19 -10.14 -7.53
CA LYS A 725 24.35 -11.48 -8.09
C LYS A 725 23.61 -12.46 -7.18
N ASP A 726 23.20 -13.61 -7.72
CA ASP A 726 22.67 -14.73 -6.93
C ASP A 726 21.54 -14.29 -5.97
N ASN A 727 20.65 -13.43 -6.47
CA ASN A 727 19.47 -12.89 -5.78
C ASN A 727 19.77 -11.97 -4.58
N TRP A 728 21.00 -11.49 -4.47
CA TRP A 728 21.36 -10.44 -3.53
C TRP A 728 20.97 -9.06 -4.07
N ARG A 729 20.43 -8.23 -3.19
CA ARG A 729 20.20 -6.80 -3.40
C ARG A 729 20.89 -6.02 -2.29
N ILE A 730 21.52 -4.92 -2.67
CA ILE A 730 21.96 -3.90 -1.73
C ILE A 730 21.08 -2.67 -1.91
N MET A 731 20.67 -2.06 -0.82
CA MET A 731 19.92 -0.83 -0.82
C MET A 731 20.58 0.21 0.08
N GLY A 732 20.50 1.46 -0.34
CA GLY A 732 20.96 2.58 0.44
C GLY A 732 20.07 3.79 0.25
N HIS A 733 19.98 4.60 1.30
CA HIS A 733 19.34 5.91 1.28
C HIS A 733 20.16 6.85 2.15
N ALA A 734 20.33 8.10 1.73
CA ALA A 734 21.02 9.13 2.47
C ALA A 734 20.36 10.48 2.22
N GLN A 735 20.17 11.25 3.28
CA GLN A 735 19.67 12.61 3.28
C GLN A 735 20.65 13.47 4.07
N TYR A 736 21.30 14.39 3.35
CA TYR A 736 22.30 15.29 3.88
C TYR A 736 21.73 16.71 3.95
N ASP A 737 21.83 17.30 5.13
CA ASP A 737 21.46 18.68 5.41
C ASP A 737 22.71 19.55 5.22
N LEU A 738 22.70 20.37 4.18
CA LEU A 738 23.83 21.20 3.78
C LEU A 738 23.97 22.42 4.71
N ASP A 739 22.85 22.97 5.19
CA ASP A 739 22.83 24.10 6.12
C ASP A 739 23.53 23.72 7.45
N ASN A 740 23.19 22.55 7.98
CA ASN A 740 23.75 22.05 9.24
C ASN A 740 25.00 21.16 9.06
N SER A 741 25.44 20.96 7.81
CA SER A 741 26.60 20.12 7.47
C SER A 741 26.56 18.71 8.09
N LEU A 742 25.37 18.09 8.16
CA LEU A 742 25.17 16.80 8.82
C LEU A 742 24.28 15.84 8.02
N MET A 743 24.46 14.55 8.28
CA MET A 743 23.60 13.50 7.72
C MET A 743 22.34 13.36 8.58
N ARG A 744 21.19 13.81 8.05
CA ARG A 744 19.89 13.78 8.74
C ARG A 744 19.35 12.36 8.84
N GLU A 745 19.47 11.60 7.76
CA GLU A 745 19.12 10.19 7.71
C GLU A 745 20.09 9.43 6.80
N TYR A 746 20.50 8.23 7.19
CA TYR A 746 21.08 7.26 6.28
C TYR A 746 20.68 5.85 6.63
N LEU A 747 20.48 5.05 5.60
CA LEU A 747 20.15 3.64 5.66
C LEU A 747 21.06 2.88 4.71
N LEU A 748 21.56 1.74 5.17
CA LEU A 748 22.25 0.77 4.34
C LEU A 748 21.75 -0.62 4.71
N GLY A 749 21.40 -1.41 3.70
CA GLY A 749 20.93 -2.76 3.94
C GLY A 749 21.22 -3.70 2.79
N VAL A 750 21.12 -4.98 3.13
CA VAL A 750 21.22 -6.08 2.19
C VAL A 750 19.98 -6.93 2.30
N ASN A 751 19.61 -7.52 1.18
CA ASN A 751 18.61 -8.56 1.13
C ASN A 751 19.06 -9.69 0.25
N TYR A 752 18.64 -10.86 0.67
CA TYR A 752 18.82 -12.08 -0.07
C TYR A 752 17.46 -12.73 -0.24
N GLU A 753 17.14 -13.06 -1.48
CA GLU A 753 15.89 -13.70 -1.84
C GLU A 753 16.13 -15.07 -2.46
N SER A 754 15.65 -16.13 -1.82
CA SER A 754 15.67 -17.49 -2.36
C SER A 754 14.33 -17.83 -3.02
N CYS A 755 14.22 -19.04 -3.57
CA CYS A 755 12.97 -19.55 -4.08
C CYS A 755 11.87 -19.62 -3.01
N CYS A 756 12.22 -20.03 -1.77
CA CYS A 756 11.25 -20.31 -0.70
C CYS A 756 11.42 -19.50 0.59
N TRP A 757 12.40 -18.60 0.67
CA TRP A 757 12.62 -17.72 1.82
C TRP A 757 13.33 -16.44 1.41
N ALA A 758 13.26 -15.40 2.24
CA ALA A 758 14.01 -14.16 2.08
C ALA A 758 14.51 -13.67 3.45
N ILE A 759 15.62 -12.94 3.44
CA ILE A 759 16.13 -12.23 4.62
C ILE A 759 16.55 -10.82 4.23
N SER A 760 16.20 -9.84 5.05
CA SER A 760 16.61 -8.46 4.91
C SER A 760 17.28 -8.01 6.19
N VAL A 761 18.48 -7.46 6.10
CA VAL A 761 19.21 -6.88 7.23
C VAL A 761 19.62 -5.46 6.85
N TYR A 762 19.23 -4.49 7.66
CA TYR A 762 19.53 -3.09 7.39
C TYR A 762 19.85 -2.32 8.66
N GLY A 763 20.80 -1.40 8.54
CA GLY A 763 21.12 -0.40 9.54
C GLY A 763 20.53 0.94 9.12
N ARG A 764 19.95 1.66 10.06
CA ARG A 764 19.40 3.01 9.87
C ARG A 764 19.93 3.93 10.95
N SER A 765 20.24 5.16 10.58
CA SER A 765 20.52 6.21 11.55
C SER A 765 19.84 7.50 11.14
N TYR A 766 19.12 8.12 12.07
CA TYR A 766 18.23 9.24 11.80
C TYR A 766 18.08 10.16 13.03
N TYR A 767 17.65 11.39 12.81
CA TYR A 767 17.19 12.32 13.86
C TYR A 767 15.65 12.30 13.91
N ASN A 768 15.04 12.74 15.02
CA ASN A 768 13.61 13.02 15.03
C ASN A 768 13.33 14.18 14.05
N ASP A 769 12.21 14.11 13.33
CA ASP A 769 11.82 15.13 12.34
C ASP A 769 11.53 16.48 13.02
N LEU A 770 11.08 16.46 14.28
CA LEU A 770 10.78 17.66 15.06
C LEU A 770 11.96 18.23 15.84
N ASP A 771 13.08 17.52 15.91
CA ASP A 771 14.23 17.97 16.71
C ASP A 771 15.14 18.91 15.92
N ASP A 772 15.69 19.91 16.61
CA ASP A 772 16.84 20.67 16.12
C ASP A 772 18.11 19.85 16.32
N PRO A 773 18.80 19.41 15.24
CA PRO A 773 19.98 18.57 15.35
C PRO A 773 21.19 19.27 15.96
N ASN A 774 21.15 20.60 16.10
CA ASN A 774 22.20 21.39 16.77
C ASN A 774 21.96 21.53 18.28
N SER A 775 20.78 21.14 18.78
CA SER A 775 20.48 21.19 20.21
C SER A 775 21.35 20.19 20.98
N PRO A 776 21.92 20.56 22.15
CA PRO A 776 22.81 19.70 22.93
C PRO A 776 22.13 18.41 23.41
N ASP A 777 20.82 18.44 23.61
CA ASP A 777 20.03 17.31 24.13
C ASP A 777 19.52 16.38 23.00
N VAL A 778 19.75 16.75 21.73
CA VAL A 778 19.30 15.98 20.58
C VAL A 778 20.40 15.03 20.14
N HIS A 779 20.05 13.76 20.07
CA HIS A 779 20.98 12.70 19.71
C HIS A 779 20.49 11.86 18.54
N ARG A 780 21.43 11.37 17.74
CA ARG A 780 21.11 10.54 16.57
C ARG A 780 20.65 9.15 17.01
N LYS A 781 19.51 8.71 16.49
CA LYS A 781 18.98 7.35 16.68
C LYS A 781 19.66 6.39 15.73
N ARG A 782 19.91 5.16 16.19
CA ARG A 782 20.58 4.09 15.43
C ARG A 782 19.83 2.79 15.65
N ALA A 783 19.41 2.15 14.56
CA ALA A 783 18.72 0.88 14.58
C ALA A 783 19.37 -0.11 13.61
N VAL A 784 19.40 -1.38 14.02
CA VAL A 784 19.72 -2.52 13.16
C VAL A 784 18.53 -3.45 13.20
N MET A 785 17.96 -3.72 12.04
CA MET A 785 16.74 -4.52 11.89
C MET A 785 17.02 -5.72 11.01
N ALA A 786 16.37 -6.85 11.34
CA ALA A 786 16.42 -8.07 10.57
C ALA A 786 15.01 -8.61 10.36
N GLU A 787 14.65 -8.88 9.11
CA GLU A 787 13.35 -9.41 8.70
C GLU A 787 13.58 -10.74 7.98
N VAL A 788 12.94 -11.82 8.42
CA VAL A 788 12.99 -13.15 7.79
C VAL A 788 11.60 -13.52 7.31
N THR A 789 11.51 -13.90 6.05
CA THR A 789 10.24 -14.17 5.38
C THR A 789 10.26 -15.57 4.79
N LEU A 790 9.34 -16.45 5.20
CA LEU A 790 9.17 -17.78 4.61
C LEU A 790 8.07 -17.69 3.55
N LYS A 791 8.40 -17.99 2.29
CA LYS A 791 7.45 -17.91 1.18
C LYS A 791 6.49 -19.10 1.22
N GLY A 792 5.26 -18.93 0.76
CA GLY A 792 4.24 -19.99 0.75
C GLY A 792 3.42 -20.12 2.05
N LEU A 793 3.76 -19.38 3.11
CA LEU A 793 2.99 -19.36 4.38
C LEU A 793 2.01 -18.18 4.48
N GLY A 794 1.68 -17.53 3.36
CA GLY A 794 0.83 -16.33 3.29
C GLY A 794 1.62 -15.02 3.15
N ALA A 795 0.92 -13.91 2.87
CA ALA A 795 1.53 -12.60 2.69
C ALA A 795 2.06 -12.06 4.03
N LEU A 796 3.37 -11.81 4.09
CA LEU A 796 4.05 -11.23 5.24
C LEU A 796 4.30 -9.74 4.98
N ASN A 797 3.99 -8.90 5.97
CA ASN A 797 4.10 -7.45 5.87
C ASN A 797 5.58 -7.03 5.97
N ASN A 798 6.19 -6.57 4.87
CA ASN A 798 7.62 -6.22 4.80
C ASN A 798 7.83 -4.73 5.16
N LYS A 799 8.29 -4.44 6.39
CA LYS A 799 8.47 -3.05 6.88
C LYS A 799 9.52 -2.30 6.07
N LEU A 800 10.60 -2.97 5.68
CA LEU A 800 11.63 -2.37 4.82
C LEU A 800 11.07 -1.87 3.48
N ALA A 801 10.19 -2.66 2.83
CA ALA A 801 9.61 -2.25 1.56
C ALA A 801 8.76 -0.98 1.73
N SER A 802 7.99 -0.92 2.82
CA SER A 802 7.24 0.27 3.25
C SER A 802 8.17 1.49 3.37
N LEU A 803 9.28 1.37 4.11
CA LEU A 803 10.27 2.46 4.29
C LEU A 803 10.78 3.02 2.97
N LEU A 804 11.16 2.12 2.06
CA LEU A 804 11.74 2.50 0.78
C LEU A 804 10.68 3.19 -0.09
N GLU A 805 9.42 2.75 -0.06
CA GLU A 805 8.34 3.40 -0.82
C GLU A 805 8.20 4.89 -0.49
N ASN A 806 8.34 5.26 0.78
CA ASN A 806 8.22 6.66 1.21
C ASN A 806 9.51 7.49 1.03
N ARG A 807 10.69 6.86 1.00
CA ARG A 807 12.00 7.55 0.97
C ARG A 807 12.68 7.52 -0.40
N VAL A 808 12.22 6.65 -1.30
CA VAL A 808 12.86 6.34 -2.58
C VAL A 808 11.87 6.62 -3.71
N LEU A 809 12.06 7.75 -4.40
CA LEU A 809 11.27 8.12 -5.57
C LEU A 809 11.27 6.99 -6.61
N GLY A 810 10.10 6.69 -7.21
CA GLY A 810 9.97 5.66 -8.23
C GLY A 810 9.99 4.21 -7.72
N PHE A 811 10.08 3.97 -6.40
CA PHE A 811 10.06 2.61 -5.83
C PHE A 811 8.79 1.81 -6.17
N ASN A 812 7.67 2.48 -6.44
CA ASN A 812 6.43 1.84 -6.91
C ASN A 812 6.45 1.38 -8.38
N LYS A 813 7.40 1.87 -9.20
CA LYS A 813 7.51 1.56 -10.63
C LYS A 813 8.40 0.36 -10.95
N ILE A 814 9.26 -0.04 -10.02
CA ILE A 814 10.05 -1.28 -10.12
C ILE A 814 9.23 -2.43 -9.55
N ASN A 815 9.34 -3.63 -10.14
CA ASN A 815 8.70 -4.84 -9.63
C ASN A 815 9.10 -5.06 -8.16
N GLN A 816 8.20 -4.73 -7.24
CA GLN A 816 8.49 -4.43 -5.84
C GLN A 816 8.78 -5.63 -4.94
N SER A 817 8.82 -6.86 -5.44
CA SER A 817 8.69 -7.96 -4.50
C SER A 817 9.99 -8.33 -3.79
N TRP A 818 9.88 -8.37 -2.46
CA TRP A 818 10.84 -9.05 -1.58
C TRP A 818 10.30 -10.45 -1.21
N THR A 819 9.06 -10.80 -1.58
CA THR A 819 8.47 -12.14 -1.38
C THR A 819 7.32 -12.65 -2.27
N GLN A 820 6.67 -11.87 -3.14
CA GLN A 820 5.58 -12.36 -4.02
C GLN A 820 5.71 -11.86 -5.46
N ARG A 821 5.75 -12.78 -6.43
CA ARG A 821 5.39 -12.49 -7.82
C ARG A 821 3.97 -12.97 -8.06
#